data_AF-A0A8W8NIL8-F1
#
_entry.id   AF-A0A8W8NIL8-F1
#
_cell.length_a   1.000
_cell.length_b   1.000
_cell.length_c   1.000
_cell.angle_alpha   90.00
_cell.angle_beta   90.00
_cell.angle_gamma   90.00
#
_symmetry.space_group_name_H-M   'P 1'
#
loop_
_entity.id
_entity.type
_entity.pdbx_description
1 polymer ?
#
loop_
_entity_poly.entity_id
_entity_poly.type
_entity_poly.pdbx_seq_one_letter_code
_entity_poly.pdbx_strand_id
1 'polypeptide(L)'
;MWTLVLLLVTFEFPLALNAAAMGSDSISDYERLRQRVSRESMITTTIMNSVNVVQLELSTMITEQKQQNDDIKLLMQQVAALSKLNTQLNFELNKVKQNLTESNQRLKDMIDQNDDKAEEKSGSLARDVGDVRKEISRQNNDIEVLQVDLKQLQRSTVDDRVFVDKVSSISQEMGEIKTANGMNSLVIEELQQEVNKVKLSKVSNDDFNEKYSRLEEELDYVREHGVNNSIAISEIEDEMDTITFNQTKHDNNLLYLNQKVQTLQRRSDKLESGIINMTDDMTSFDSSTKGMTTVISEMQGDLSLVQKSSADLGEIVLRLTNDMMFLQTNTVTLTDTITGVESNVTSLQLDSERHDDSLRNIKRNVSIIKDVQNAIESDIFKMRKYLISQKDSSEGMAVVIFRLTNNLTSLREKDEKLEQALFKIYHNVTQLNEEENILRGEVRNLKENVTSLSEKNRNTDDKVDHISQKLLSVYRQSNKFDEELFDLKNSLFVYDDRSKKLSDSLTGIENNVTTIQQRFDALSGVIENLMHNVTSIERGNGLLDDAIDQLSHNVKSLQKQKESVGDVRPRPTTTQVALPRNANTPRVAFTSQISLEGAMSDVKRNQTIVFDLVEYNMGGAYDPTTGKFKAQVSGTYVFFFNILTRPHMRLGVDLTINGETRSACAYSGADPNFSVNGSNMVVVHLNQGDEVWVRAHKSRDPPPGVMLSSFANSFAGFLLYSD
;
A
#
# COMPACT_ATOMS: atom_id res chain seq x y z
N MET A 1 -13.31 30.54 -15.25
CA MET A 1 -12.19 29.96 -16.04
C MET A 1 -11.07 30.98 -16.23
N TRP A 2 -11.27 32.10 -16.93
CA TRP A 2 -10.31 33.22 -16.97
C TRP A 2 -9.81 33.65 -15.58
N THR A 3 -10.69 33.66 -14.58
CA THR A 3 -10.38 33.90 -13.16
C THR A 3 -9.35 32.93 -12.54
N LEU A 4 -9.30 31.66 -12.96
CA LEU A 4 -8.32 30.68 -12.49
C LEU A 4 -6.95 30.87 -13.17
N VAL A 5 -6.95 31.18 -14.46
CA VAL A 5 -5.72 31.55 -15.19
C VAL A 5 -5.13 32.84 -14.60
N LEU A 6 -5.98 33.83 -14.29
CA LEU A 6 -5.56 35.07 -13.64
C LEU A 6 -4.99 34.81 -12.23
N LEU A 7 -5.58 33.89 -11.45
CA LEU A 7 -5.06 33.49 -10.13
C LEU A 7 -3.67 32.84 -10.24
N LEU A 8 -3.47 31.88 -11.16
CA LEU A 8 -2.16 31.27 -11.40
C LEU A 8 -1.10 32.30 -11.81
N VAL A 9 -1.42 33.19 -12.75
CA VAL A 9 -0.50 34.24 -13.22
C VAL A 9 -0.21 35.29 -12.13
N THR A 10 -1.16 35.58 -11.23
CA THR A 10 -0.95 36.56 -10.16
C THR A 10 -0.24 36.02 -8.91
N PHE A 11 -0.31 34.71 -8.63
CA PHE A 11 0.36 34.10 -7.46
C PHE A 11 1.73 33.47 -7.77
N GLU A 12 1.87 32.69 -8.86
CA GLU A 12 3.13 31.96 -9.13
C GLU A 12 4.22 32.89 -9.71
N PHE A 13 3.83 33.88 -10.53
CA PHE A 13 4.79 34.72 -11.25
C PHE A 13 5.64 35.63 -10.34
N PRO A 14 5.10 36.26 -9.26
CA PRO A 14 5.91 36.98 -8.28
C PRO A 14 6.87 36.07 -7.50
N LEU A 15 6.45 34.84 -7.19
CA LEU A 15 7.29 33.83 -6.51
C LEU A 15 8.48 33.42 -7.38
N ALA A 16 8.25 33.19 -8.68
CA ALA A 16 9.31 32.91 -9.65
C ALA A 16 10.31 34.08 -9.80
N LEU A 17 9.82 35.33 -9.78
CA LEU A 17 10.70 36.51 -9.82
C LEU A 17 11.58 36.63 -8.56
N ASN A 18 11.01 36.39 -7.37
CA ASN A 18 11.75 36.45 -6.11
C ASN A 18 12.83 35.34 -6.02
N ALA A 19 12.51 34.13 -6.48
CA ALA A 19 13.45 33.01 -6.54
C ALA A 19 14.63 33.24 -7.51
N ALA A 20 14.45 34.10 -8.53
CA ALA A 20 15.50 34.52 -9.46
C ALA A 20 16.36 35.68 -8.92
N ALA A 21 15.85 36.47 -7.96
CA ALA A 21 16.58 37.57 -7.32
C ALA A 21 17.51 37.11 -6.19
N MET A 22 17.26 35.94 -5.60
CA MET A 22 18.12 35.32 -4.59
C MET A 22 19.20 34.44 -5.26
N GLY A 23 20.41 34.99 -5.37
CA GLY A 23 21.54 34.32 -6.02
C GLY A 23 22.04 33.06 -5.28
N SER A 24 22.57 32.12 -6.08
CA SER A 24 23.24 30.87 -5.66
C SER A 24 22.47 29.95 -4.70
N ASP A 25 21.58 29.14 -5.27
CA ASP A 25 21.48 27.66 -5.08
C ASP A 25 20.20 27.07 -5.72
N SER A 26 19.28 27.92 -6.20
CA SER A 26 17.90 27.58 -6.56
C SER A 26 17.66 26.85 -7.90
N ILE A 27 18.67 26.37 -8.63
CA ILE A 27 18.47 25.72 -9.95
C ILE A 27 17.54 24.48 -9.83
N SER A 28 17.77 23.65 -8.80
CA SER A 28 16.89 22.51 -8.45
C SER A 28 15.42 22.92 -8.34
N ASP A 29 15.17 24.03 -7.65
CA ASP A 29 13.82 24.43 -7.29
C ASP A 29 13.13 25.21 -8.43
N TYR A 30 13.91 25.89 -9.28
CA TYR A 30 13.43 26.42 -10.56
C TYR A 30 13.01 25.27 -11.50
N GLU A 31 13.79 24.19 -11.61
CA GLU A 31 13.40 23.04 -12.44
C GLU A 31 12.19 22.29 -11.86
N ARG A 32 12.08 22.14 -10.54
CA ARG A 32 10.88 21.60 -9.88
C ARG A 32 9.65 22.47 -10.14
N LEU A 33 9.77 23.80 -10.04
CA LEU A 33 8.68 24.73 -10.33
C LEU A 33 8.27 24.65 -11.81
N ARG A 34 9.24 24.60 -12.73
CA ARG A 34 9.01 24.43 -14.17
C ARG A 34 8.31 23.11 -14.51
N GLN A 35 8.72 22.00 -13.89
CA GLN A 35 8.06 20.70 -14.03
C GLN A 35 6.62 20.75 -13.48
N ARG A 36 6.41 21.41 -12.33
CA ARG A 36 5.09 21.58 -11.72
C ARG A 36 4.15 22.39 -12.62
N VAL A 37 4.58 23.58 -13.07
CA VAL A 37 3.82 24.43 -13.99
C VAL A 37 3.53 23.69 -15.30
N SER A 38 4.48 22.92 -15.84
CA SER A 38 4.23 22.10 -17.04
C SER A 38 3.20 21.00 -16.80
N ARG A 39 3.17 20.40 -15.61
CA ARG A 39 2.21 19.35 -15.25
C ARG A 39 0.81 19.92 -15.00
N GLU A 40 0.71 21.04 -14.30
CA GLU A 40 -0.56 21.74 -14.04
C GLU A 40 -1.12 22.37 -15.32
N SER A 41 -0.26 22.84 -16.23
CA SER A 41 -0.62 23.23 -17.60
C SER A 41 -1.20 22.05 -18.38
N MET A 42 -0.52 20.89 -18.41
CA MET A 42 -1.01 19.69 -19.09
C MET A 42 -2.37 19.23 -18.53
N ILE A 43 -2.53 19.20 -17.20
CA ILE A 43 -3.82 18.91 -16.54
C ILE A 43 -4.90 19.91 -16.97
N THR A 44 -4.56 21.20 -17.03
CA THR A 44 -5.49 22.26 -17.48
C THR A 44 -5.91 22.05 -18.93
N THR A 45 -5.00 21.67 -19.83
CA THR A 45 -5.32 21.32 -21.23
C THR A 45 -6.20 20.08 -21.30
N THR A 46 -5.93 19.03 -20.52
CA THR A 46 -6.78 17.82 -20.48
C THR A 46 -8.19 18.14 -19.99
N ILE A 47 -8.33 18.94 -18.93
CA ILE A 47 -9.64 19.39 -18.41
C ILE A 47 -10.36 20.24 -19.47
N MET A 48 -9.66 21.18 -20.11
CA MET A 48 -10.26 22.05 -21.13
C MET A 48 -10.75 21.25 -22.35
N ASN A 49 -9.98 20.26 -22.81
CA ASN A 49 -10.41 19.35 -23.87
C ASN A 49 -11.62 18.52 -23.45
N SER A 50 -11.64 18.00 -22.20
CA SER A 50 -12.78 17.23 -21.68
C SER A 50 -14.05 18.08 -21.58
N VAL A 51 -13.94 19.34 -21.13
CA VAL A 51 -15.05 20.31 -21.09
C VAL A 51 -15.54 20.63 -22.51
N ASN A 52 -14.64 20.80 -23.48
CA ASN A 52 -15.02 21.03 -24.87
C ASN A 52 -15.78 19.84 -25.49
N VAL A 53 -15.39 18.60 -25.17
CA VAL A 53 -16.11 17.38 -25.60
C VAL A 53 -17.50 17.33 -24.98
N VAL A 54 -17.62 17.46 -23.66
CA VAL A 54 -18.92 17.46 -22.96
C VAL A 54 -19.83 18.61 -23.45
N GLN A 55 -19.27 19.78 -23.77
CA GLN A 55 -20.02 20.90 -24.32
C GLN A 55 -20.51 20.64 -25.76
N LEU A 56 -19.74 19.90 -26.56
CA LEU A 56 -20.14 19.47 -27.91
C LEU A 56 -21.25 18.41 -27.84
N GLU A 57 -21.09 17.38 -27.01
CA GLU A 57 -22.10 16.33 -26.75
C GLU A 57 -23.42 16.94 -26.26
N LEU A 58 -23.35 17.85 -25.27
CA LEU A 58 -24.52 18.57 -24.76
C LEU A 58 -25.20 19.43 -25.83
N SER A 59 -24.42 20.11 -26.68
CA SER A 59 -24.96 20.89 -27.81
C SER A 59 -25.64 19.98 -28.86
N THR A 60 -25.15 18.76 -29.02
CA THR A 60 -25.68 17.77 -29.97
C THR A 60 -27.02 17.24 -29.45
N MET A 61 -27.06 16.77 -28.19
CA MET A 61 -28.30 16.36 -27.53
C MET A 61 -29.37 17.47 -27.54
N ILE A 62 -29.01 18.72 -27.24
CA ILE A 62 -29.95 19.85 -27.28
C ILE A 62 -30.53 20.06 -28.69
N THR A 63 -29.76 19.78 -29.74
CA THR A 63 -30.21 19.90 -31.13
C THR A 63 -31.14 18.75 -31.52
N GLU A 64 -30.78 17.50 -31.20
CA GLU A 64 -31.60 16.31 -31.42
C GLU A 64 -32.94 16.38 -30.66
N GLN A 65 -32.89 16.77 -29.39
CA GLN A 65 -34.07 16.89 -28.53
C GLN A 65 -34.96 18.07 -28.92
N LYS A 66 -34.41 19.08 -29.61
CA LYS A 66 -35.20 20.13 -30.25
C LYS A 66 -35.90 19.62 -31.52
N GLN A 67 -35.21 18.84 -32.36
CA GLN A 67 -35.82 18.19 -33.53
C GLN A 67 -36.99 17.30 -33.12
N GLN A 68 -36.80 16.42 -32.12
CA GLN A 68 -37.86 15.58 -31.56
C GLN A 68 -39.09 16.39 -31.08
N ASN A 69 -38.88 17.56 -30.47
CA ASN A 69 -39.98 18.42 -30.03
C ASN A 69 -40.76 19.06 -31.20
N ASP A 70 -40.09 19.39 -32.30
CA ASP A 70 -40.75 19.91 -33.50
C ASP A 70 -41.44 18.78 -34.30
N ASP A 71 -40.90 17.55 -34.30
CA ASP A 71 -41.56 16.36 -34.84
C ASP A 71 -42.83 16.00 -34.02
N ILE A 72 -42.77 16.10 -32.68
CA ILE A 72 -43.94 15.93 -31.80
C ILE A 72 -45.02 16.98 -32.11
N LYS A 73 -44.66 18.25 -32.36
CA LYS A 73 -45.64 19.26 -32.80
C LYS A 73 -46.32 18.89 -34.12
N LEU A 74 -45.55 18.35 -35.08
CA LEU A 74 -46.09 17.93 -36.38
C LEU A 74 -47.09 16.78 -36.20
N LEU A 75 -46.77 15.79 -35.37
CA LEU A 75 -47.69 14.72 -34.98
C LEU A 75 -48.95 15.25 -34.28
N MET A 76 -48.82 16.21 -33.35
CA MET A 76 -49.98 16.84 -32.70
C MET A 76 -50.87 17.60 -33.70
N GLN A 77 -50.31 18.27 -34.71
CA GLN A 77 -51.08 18.88 -35.78
C GLN A 77 -51.80 17.86 -36.66
N GLN A 78 -51.16 16.73 -36.98
CA GLN A 78 -51.76 15.63 -37.73
C GLN A 78 -52.92 14.98 -36.96
N VAL A 79 -52.76 14.72 -35.65
CA VAL A 79 -53.82 14.20 -34.77
C VAL A 79 -55.00 15.18 -34.69
N ALA A 80 -54.74 16.49 -34.60
CA ALA A 80 -55.79 17.51 -34.63
C ALA A 80 -56.57 17.54 -35.97
N ALA A 81 -55.87 17.36 -37.10
CA ALA A 81 -56.49 17.26 -38.42
C ALA A 81 -57.35 15.99 -38.56
N LEU A 82 -56.85 14.82 -38.11
CA LEU A 82 -57.58 13.56 -38.10
C LEU A 82 -58.84 13.61 -37.21
N SER A 83 -58.73 14.22 -36.03
CA SER A 83 -59.89 14.45 -35.14
C SER A 83 -60.98 15.29 -35.82
N LYS A 84 -60.60 16.35 -36.52
CA LYS A 84 -61.52 17.22 -37.26
C LYS A 84 -62.20 16.47 -38.42
N LEU A 85 -61.43 15.67 -39.17
CA LEU A 85 -61.96 14.82 -40.25
C LEU A 85 -62.95 13.77 -39.72
N ASN A 86 -62.62 13.09 -38.63
CA ASN A 86 -63.49 12.10 -37.99
C ASN A 86 -64.82 12.73 -37.51
N THR A 87 -64.76 13.94 -36.94
CA THR A 87 -65.96 14.69 -36.53
C THR A 87 -66.88 14.97 -37.72
N GLN A 88 -66.31 15.38 -38.86
CA GLN A 88 -67.05 15.68 -40.08
C GLN A 88 -67.60 14.43 -40.78
N LEU A 89 -66.88 13.30 -40.73
CA LEU A 89 -67.35 12.01 -41.24
C LEU A 89 -68.56 11.49 -40.45
N ASN A 90 -68.54 11.61 -39.11
CA ASN A 90 -69.66 11.23 -38.26
C ASN A 90 -70.92 12.09 -38.50
N PHE A 91 -70.75 13.38 -38.84
CA PHE A 91 -71.86 14.26 -39.19
C PHE A 91 -72.58 13.79 -40.46
N GLU A 92 -71.84 13.56 -41.55
CA GLU A 92 -72.43 13.06 -42.80
C GLU A 92 -72.98 11.63 -42.67
N LEU A 93 -72.34 10.74 -41.90
CA LEU A 93 -72.85 9.40 -41.62
C LEU A 93 -74.22 9.42 -40.90
N ASN A 94 -74.41 10.32 -39.94
CA ASN A 94 -75.69 10.46 -39.24
C ASN A 94 -76.78 11.06 -40.13
N LYS A 95 -76.42 12.00 -41.01
CA LYS A 95 -77.30 12.58 -42.02
C LYS A 95 -77.74 11.54 -43.08
N VAL A 96 -76.85 10.67 -43.52
CA VAL A 96 -77.21 9.51 -44.39
C VAL A 96 -78.15 8.54 -43.67
N LYS A 97 -77.89 8.22 -42.39
CA LYS A 97 -78.80 7.37 -41.59
C LYS A 97 -80.19 7.99 -41.43
N GLN A 98 -80.28 9.31 -41.20
CA GLN A 98 -81.56 10.00 -41.13
C GLN A 98 -82.31 9.91 -42.46
N ASN A 99 -81.68 10.29 -43.58
CA ASN A 99 -82.28 10.22 -44.91
C ASN A 99 -82.78 8.81 -45.25
N LEU A 100 -81.98 7.77 -44.95
CA LEU A 100 -82.36 6.38 -45.16
C LEU A 100 -83.55 5.95 -44.29
N THR A 101 -83.63 6.44 -43.05
CA THR A 101 -84.76 6.17 -42.15
C THR A 101 -86.04 6.84 -42.64
N GLU A 102 -85.96 8.10 -43.07
CA GLU A 102 -87.10 8.83 -43.64
C GLU A 102 -87.58 8.22 -44.97
N SER A 103 -86.66 7.82 -45.85
CA SER A 103 -86.99 7.19 -47.14
C SER A 103 -87.61 5.80 -46.94
N ASN A 104 -87.07 4.98 -46.04
CA ASN A 104 -87.66 3.68 -45.67
C ASN A 104 -89.06 3.82 -45.05
N GLN A 105 -89.30 4.84 -44.22
CA GLN A 105 -90.64 5.08 -43.65
C GLN A 105 -91.63 5.48 -44.74
N ARG A 106 -91.28 6.43 -45.62
CA ARG A 106 -92.13 6.82 -46.77
C ARG A 106 -92.44 5.64 -47.67
N LEU A 107 -91.45 4.78 -47.93
CA LEU A 107 -91.63 3.57 -48.73
C LEU A 107 -92.62 2.61 -48.06
N LYS A 108 -92.53 2.41 -46.74
CA LYS A 108 -93.48 1.59 -45.98
C LYS A 108 -94.89 2.19 -46.03
N ASP A 109 -95.03 3.48 -45.74
CA ASP A 109 -96.32 4.19 -45.78
C ASP A 109 -96.96 4.11 -47.17
N MET A 110 -96.15 4.08 -48.24
CA MET A 110 -96.59 3.88 -49.62
C MET A 110 -96.92 2.43 -49.97
N ILE A 111 -96.24 1.43 -49.38
CA ILE A 111 -96.57 0.01 -49.58
C ILE A 111 -97.90 -0.28 -48.88
N ASP A 112 -98.00 0.04 -47.58
CA ASP A 112 -99.20 -0.19 -46.77
C ASP A 112 -100.44 0.47 -47.45
N GLN A 113 -100.32 1.74 -47.89
CA GLN A 113 -101.39 2.44 -48.62
C GLN A 113 -101.73 1.90 -50.03
N ASN A 114 -100.84 1.11 -50.65
CA ASN A 114 -101.10 0.53 -51.96
C ASN A 114 -101.60 -0.90 -51.86
N ASP A 115 -101.18 -1.68 -50.87
CA ASP A 115 -101.75 -2.99 -50.57
C ASP A 115 -103.22 -2.84 -50.17
N ASP A 116 -103.55 -1.88 -49.28
CA ASP A 116 -104.95 -1.55 -48.92
C ASP A 116 -105.80 -1.25 -50.16
N LYS A 117 -105.32 -0.36 -51.05
CA LYS A 117 -106.04 0.04 -52.28
C LYS A 117 -106.08 -1.08 -53.33
N ALA A 118 -105.05 -1.92 -53.39
CA ALA A 118 -104.98 -3.04 -54.32
C ALA A 118 -105.90 -4.18 -53.87
N GLU A 119 -106.01 -4.47 -52.56
CA GLU A 119 -106.98 -5.43 -52.04
C GLU A 119 -108.42 -4.92 -52.22
N GLU A 120 -108.69 -3.63 -51.93
CA GLU A 120 -110.00 -3.02 -52.17
C GLU A 120 -110.41 -3.07 -53.65
N LYS A 121 -109.54 -2.60 -54.57
CA LYS A 121 -109.84 -2.57 -56.01
C LYS A 121 -109.77 -3.93 -56.69
N SER A 122 -108.90 -4.84 -56.24
CA SER A 122 -108.93 -6.24 -56.72
C SER A 122 -110.23 -6.93 -56.27
N GLY A 123 -110.63 -6.72 -55.02
CA GLY A 123 -111.91 -7.18 -54.50
C GLY A 123 -113.13 -6.54 -55.18
N SER A 124 -113.02 -5.28 -55.64
CA SER A 124 -114.01 -4.59 -56.50
C SER A 124 -114.08 -5.24 -57.88
N LEU A 125 -112.98 -5.20 -58.63
CA LEU A 125 -112.87 -5.72 -59.98
C LEU A 125 -113.24 -7.22 -60.08
N ALA A 126 -112.89 -8.04 -59.09
CA ALA A 126 -113.27 -9.45 -59.05
C ALA A 126 -114.79 -9.67 -58.83
N ARG A 127 -115.47 -8.76 -58.12
CA ARG A 127 -116.94 -8.77 -58.00
C ARG A 127 -117.59 -8.34 -59.31
N ASP A 128 -117.14 -7.23 -59.90
CA ASP A 128 -117.72 -6.68 -61.12
C ASP A 128 -117.49 -7.61 -62.33
N VAL A 129 -116.28 -8.15 -62.52
CA VAL A 129 -116.00 -9.24 -63.48
C VAL A 129 -116.88 -10.46 -63.21
N GLY A 130 -117.08 -10.80 -61.93
CA GLY A 130 -117.93 -11.92 -61.52
C GLY A 130 -119.40 -11.73 -61.88
N ASP A 131 -119.95 -10.53 -61.75
CA ASP A 131 -121.34 -10.20 -62.06
C ASP A 131 -121.56 -9.94 -63.56
N VAL A 132 -120.63 -9.29 -64.25
CA VAL A 132 -120.59 -9.21 -65.71
C VAL A 132 -120.60 -10.61 -66.32
N ARG A 133 -119.75 -11.53 -65.84
CA ARG A 133 -119.71 -12.92 -66.33
C ARG A 133 -121.00 -13.69 -66.06
N LYS A 134 -121.69 -13.44 -64.94
CA LYS A 134 -123.03 -14.01 -64.66
C LYS A 134 -124.08 -13.46 -65.63
N GLU A 135 -124.05 -12.17 -65.95
CA GLU A 135 -125.04 -11.57 -66.85
C GLU A 135 -124.82 -11.95 -68.33
N ILE A 136 -123.56 -12.04 -68.80
CA ILE A 136 -123.23 -12.65 -70.10
C ILE A 136 -123.79 -14.09 -70.17
N SER A 137 -123.58 -14.88 -69.11
CA SER A 137 -124.09 -16.26 -69.06
C SER A 137 -125.63 -16.33 -69.09
N ARG A 138 -126.32 -15.33 -68.53
CA ARG A 138 -127.79 -15.21 -68.59
C ARG A 138 -128.27 -14.78 -69.97
N GLN A 139 -127.64 -13.78 -70.59
CA GLN A 139 -127.95 -13.36 -71.96
C GLN A 139 -127.72 -14.48 -72.96
N ASN A 140 -126.62 -15.22 -72.86
CA ASN A 140 -126.36 -16.36 -73.74
C ASN A 140 -127.47 -17.44 -73.64
N ASN A 141 -127.94 -17.74 -72.42
CA ASN A 141 -129.08 -18.64 -72.23
C ASN A 141 -130.39 -18.07 -72.81
N ASP A 142 -130.69 -16.78 -72.62
CA ASP A 142 -131.86 -16.11 -73.21
C ASP A 142 -131.81 -16.16 -74.75
N ILE A 143 -130.63 -15.96 -75.33
CA ILE A 143 -130.37 -16.02 -76.78
C ILE A 143 -130.51 -17.45 -77.30
N GLU A 144 -130.02 -18.47 -76.59
CA GLU A 144 -130.24 -19.87 -77.01
C GLU A 144 -131.72 -20.27 -76.94
N VAL A 145 -132.47 -19.82 -75.93
CA VAL A 145 -133.92 -20.01 -75.89
C VAL A 145 -134.60 -19.27 -77.05
N LEU A 146 -134.20 -18.03 -77.36
CA LEU A 146 -134.71 -17.30 -78.55
C LEU A 146 -134.38 -18.00 -79.86
N GLN A 147 -133.19 -18.57 -80.02
CA GLN A 147 -132.80 -19.37 -81.19
C GLN A 147 -133.64 -20.65 -81.30
N VAL A 148 -134.10 -21.23 -80.19
CA VAL A 148 -135.05 -22.35 -80.18
C VAL A 148 -136.47 -21.88 -80.51
N ASP A 149 -136.94 -20.80 -79.90
CA ASP A 149 -138.27 -20.23 -80.13
C ASP A 149 -138.45 -19.82 -81.62
N LEU A 150 -137.44 -19.16 -82.21
CA LEU A 150 -137.43 -18.80 -83.63
C LEU A 150 -137.34 -20.02 -84.57
N LYS A 151 -136.64 -21.09 -84.18
CA LYS A 151 -136.63 -22.36 -84.93
C LYS A 151 -137.93 -23.16 -84.79
N GLN A 152 -138.75 -22.90 -83.78
CA GLN A 152 -140.12 -23.42 -83.71
C GLN A 152 -141.06 -22.59 -84.60
N LEU A 153 -140.90 -21.27 -84.65
CA LEU A 153 -141.61 -20.38 -85.58
C LEU A 153 -141.33 -20.75 -87.06
N GLN A 154 -140.08 -21.06 -87.43
CA GLN A 154 -139.75 -21.58 -88.77
C GLN A 154 -140.43 -22.91 -89.14
N ARG A 155 -141.03 -23.61 -88.16
CA ARG A 155 -141.64 -24.94 -88.36
C ARG A 155 -143.17 -24.94 -88.25
N SER A 156 -143.80 -23.83 -87.88
CA SER A 156 -145.26 -23.70 -88.02
C SER A 156 -145.61 -23.48 -89.49
N THR A 157 -146.34 -24.43 -90.07
CA THR A 157 -146.69 -24.47 -91.49
C THR A 157 -147.65 -23.35 -91.90
N VAL A 158 -147.09 -22.28 -92.44
CA VAL A 158 -147.75 -21.34 -93.36
C VAL A 158 -146.77 -21.15 -94.53
N ASP A 159 -147.19 -21.41 -95.77
CA ASP A 159 -146.33 -21.41 -96.95
C ASP A 159 -146.09 -19.99 -97.49
N ASP A 160 -145.52 -19.13 -96.65
CA ASP A 160 -145.10 -17.77 -97.01
C ASP A 160 -143.57 -17.67 -96.99
N ARG A 161 -142.97 -17.74 -98.18
CA ARG A 161 -141.51 -17.67 -98.37
C ARG A 161 -140.90 -16.39 -97.80
N VAL A 162 -141.63 -15.27 -97.78
CA VAL A 162 -141.13 -13.99 -97.28
C VAL A 162 -140.87 -14.06 -95.77
N PHE A 163 -141.70 -14.81 -95.03
CA PHE A 163 -141.49 -15.07 -93.61
C PHE A 163 -140.32 -16.03 -93.39
N VAL A 164 -140.25 -17.13 -94.13
CA VAL A 164 -139.19 -18.15 -94.00
C VAL A 164 -137.81 -17.56 -94.30
N ASP A 165 -137.67 -16.77 -95.37
CA ASP A 165 -136.40 -16.13 -95.74
C ASP A 165 -135.97 -15.09 -94.69
N LYS A 166 -136.90 -14.30 -94.13
CA LYS A 166 -136.58 -13.33 -93.07
C LYS A 166 -136.18 -13.98 -91.75
N VAL A 167 -136.90 -14.99 -91.29
CA VAL A 167 -136.50 -15.71 -90.06
C VAL A 167 -135.20 -16.49 -90.29
N SER A 168 -134.87 -16.84 -91.54
CA SER A 168 -133.55 -17.40 -91.91
C SER A 168 -132.44 -16.34 -91.88
N SER A 169 -132.65 -15.11 -92.37
CA SER A 169 -131.70 -13.99 -92.23
C SER A 169 -131.41 -13.70 -90.76
N ILE A 170 -132.46 -13.53 -89.95
CA ILE A 170 -132.37 -13.31 -88.50
C ILE A 170 -131.66 -14.49 -87.81
N SER A 171 -131.84 -15.72 -88.29
CA SER A 171 -131.14 -16.90 -87.77
C SER A 171 -129.66 -16.98 -88.20
N GLN A 172 -129.29 -16.41 -89.35
CA GLN A 172 -127.90 -16.31 -89.80
C GLN A 172 -127.15 -15.21 -89.04
N GLU A 173 -127.75 -14.03 -88.91
CA GLU A 173 -127.22 -12.92 -88.09
C GLU A 173 -126.99 -13.40 -86.64
N MET A 174 -127.99 -14.05 -86.02
CA MET A 174 -127.83 -14.72 -84.72
C MET A 174 -126.76 -15.83 -84.67
N GLY A 175 -126.37 -16.38 -85.82
CA GLY A 175 -125.25 -17.32 -85.95
C GLY A 175 -123.90 -16.62 -85.84
N GLU A 176 -123.72 -15.54 -86.61
CA GLU A 176 -122.48 -14.75 -86.65
C GLU A 176 -122.26 -13.99 -85.32
N ILE A 177 -123.34 -13.53 -84.68
CA ILE A 177 -123.37 -12.97 -83.32
C ILE A 177 -122.70 -13.90 -82.29
N LYS A 178 -122.84 -15.23 -82.44
CA LYS A 178 -122.28 -16.22 -81.49
C LYS A 178 -120.75 -16.29 -81.49
N THR A 179 -120.10 -15.56 -82.41
CA THR A 179 -118.63 -15.37 -82.50
C THR A 179 -118.16 -13.97 -82.08
N ALA A 180 -119.06 -12.98 -82.01
CA ALA A 180 -118.72 -11.57 -81.80
C ALA A 180 -118.80 -11.16 -80.31
N ASN A 181 -117.85 -11.63 -79.51
CA ASN A 181 -117.85 -11.58 -78.04
C ASN A 181 -117.56 -10.16 -77.44
N GLY A 182 -118.26 -9.11 -77.91
CA GLY A 182 -118.02 -7.73 -77.44
C GLY A 182 -118.86 -6.58 -78.04
N MET A 183 -119.94 -6.82 -78.80
CA MET A 183 -120.73 -5.73 -79.45
C MET A 183 -122.26 -5.84 -79.28
N ASN A 184 -122.74 -6.08 -78.05
CA ASN A 184 -124.18 -6.14 -77.75
C ASN A 184 -124.96 -4.87 -78.17
N SER A 185 -124.36 -3.68 -78.16
CA SER A 185 -125.04 -2.43 -78.58
C SER A 185 -125.43 -2.47 -80.05
N LEU A 186 -124.47 -2.73 -80.95
CA LEU A 186 -124.72 -2.86 -82.40
C LEU A 186 -125.69 -4.00 -82.70
N VAL A 187 -125.49 -5.16 -82.06
CA VAL A 187 -126.38 -6.33 -82.22
C VAL A 187 -127.82 -6.02 -81.81
N ILE A 188 -128.02 -5.20 -80.77
CA ILE A 188 -129.36 -4.80 -80.35
C ILE A 188 -129.91 -3.68 -81.26
N GLU A 189 -129.10 -2.76 -81.78
CA GLU A 189 -129.57 -1.84 -82.83
C GLU A 189 -129.96 -2.56 -84.12
N GLU A 190 -129.22 -3.58 -84.55
CA GLU A 190 -129.51 -4.41 -85.73
C GLU A 190 -130.75 -5.28 -85.49
N LEU A 191 -130.88 -5.94 -84.34
CA LEU A 191 -132.11 -6.65 -83.96
C LEU A 191 -133.31 -5.71 -83.78
N GLN A 192 -133.11 -4.47 -83.31
CA GLN A 192 -134.17 -3.47 -83.26
C GLN A 192 -134.53 -2.98 -84.67
N GLN A 193 -133.54 -2.85 -85.57
CA GLN A 193 -133.78 -2.59 -86.98
C GLN A 193 -134.55 -3.74 -87.64
N GLU A 194 -134.25 -5.01 -87.39
CA GLU A 194 -135.01 -6.12 -87.99
C GLU A 194 -136.36 -6.36 -87.32
N VAL A 195 -136.51 -6.15 -86.01
CA VAL A 195 -137.84 -6.10 -85.38
C VAL A 195 -138.66 -4.92 -85.93
N ASN A 196 -138.01 -3.80 -86.30
CA ASN A 196 -138.68 -2.70 -86.99
C ASN A 196 -138.90 -2.98 -88.49
N LYS A 197 -138.02 -3.69 -89.21
CA LYS A 197 -138.25 -4.16 -90.59
C LYS A 197 -139.34 -5.23 -90.64
N VAL A 198 -139.54 -6.00 -89.56
CA VAL A 198 -140.66 -6.94 -89.38
C VAL A 198 -141.96 -6.21 -89.02
N LYS A 199 -141.93 -5.17 -88.17
CA LYS A 199 -143.09 -4.28 -87.96
C LYS A 199 -143.49 -3.50 -89.23
N LEU A 200 -142.52 -3.10 -90.04
CA LEU A 200 -142.73 -2.39 -91.30
C LEU A 200 -143.13 -3.35 -92.43
N SER A 201 -142.54 -4.54 -92.49
CA SER A 201 -143.08 -5.64 -93.26
C SER A 201 -144.20 -6.34 -92.50
N LYS A 202 -145.32 -5.63 -92.44
CA LYS A 202 -146.58 -6.32 -92.68
C LYS A 202 -146.38 -7.25 -93.90
N VAL A 203 -146.30 -8.56 -93.69
CA VAL A 203 -147.04 -9.47 -94.58
C VAL A 203 -148.45 -8.94 -94.51
N SER A 204 -148.96 -8.37 -95.61
CA SER A 204 -149.83 -7.23 -95.40
C SER A 204 -151.10 -7.64 -94.66
N ASN A 205 -151.51 -6.84 -93.68
CA ASN A 205 -152.85 -7.00 -93.15
C ASN A 205 -153.89 -6.75 -94.26
N ASP A 206 -153.48 -6.10 -95.35
CA ASP A 206 -154.26 -6.00 -96.59
C ASP A 206 -154.38 -7.37 -97.30
N ASP A 207 -153.40 -8.27 -97.23
CA ASP A 207 -153.43 -9.62 -97.84
C ASP A 207 -154.20 -10.63 -96.95
N PHE A 208 -154.07 -10.51 -95.62
CA PHE A 208 -155.00 -11.16 -94.69
C PHE A 208 -156.44 -10.68 -94.94
N ASN A 209 -156.68 -9.37 -94.95
CA ASN A 209 -158.02 -8.81 -95.15
C ASN A 209 -158.57 -9.09 -96.55
N GLU A 210 -157.76 -9.01 -97.61
CA GLU A 210 -158.19 -9.29 -98.98
C GLU A 210 -158.50 -10.78 -99.17
N LYS A 211 -157.70 -11.69 -98.60
CA LYS A 211 -158.00 -13.12 -98.67
C LYS A 211 -159.19 -13.52 -97.78
N TYR A 212 -159.27 -12.96 -96.57
CA TYR A 212 -160.38 -13.20 -95.65
C TYR A 212 -161.69 -12.65 -96.21
N SER A 213 -161.74 -11.39 -96.68
CA SER A 213 -162.95 -10.82 -97.27
C SER A 213 -163.28 -11.36 -98.66
N ARG A 214 -162.34 -11.94 -99.42
CA ARG A 214 -162.68 -12.75 -100.61
C ARG A 214 -163.36 -14.07 -100.23
N LEU A 215 -162.87 -14.75 -99.19
CA LEU A 215 -163.54 -15.95 -98.65
C LEU A 215 -164.92 -15.58 -98.07
N GLU A 216 -165.06 -14.41 -97.45
CA GLU A 216 -166.33 -13.84 -96.94
C GLU A 216 -167.30 -13.53 -98.10
N GLU A 217 -166.82 -12.94 -99.20
CA GLU A 217 -167.59 -12.74 -100.44
C GLU A 217 -167.98 -14.06 -101.12
N GLU A 218 -167.08 -15.06 -101.18
CA GLU A 218 -167.42 -16.40 -101.71
C GLU A 218 -168.43 -17.13 -100.82
N LEU A 219 -168.31 -17.01 -99.49
CA LEU A 219 -169.22 -17.61 -98.52
C LEU A 219 -170.65 -17.06 -98.69
N ASP A 220 -170.80 -15.73 -98.79
CA ASP A 220 -172.11 -15.10 -99.01
C ASP A 220 -172.63 -15.33 -100.43
N TYR A 221 -171.77 -15.39 -101.46
CA TYR A 221 -172.17 -15.79 -102.82
C TYR A 221 -172.74 -17.22 -102.85
N VAL A 222 -172.08 -18.18 -102.18
CA VAL A 222 -172.53 -19.57 -102.05
C VAL A 222 -173.84 -19.67 -101.25
N ARG A 223 -174.01 -18.84 -100.19
CA ARG A 223 -175.24 -18.76 -99.39
C ARG A 223 -176.43 -18.19 -100.18
N GLU A 224 -176.22 -17.19 -101.05
CA GLU A 224 -177.30 -16.59 -101.84
C GLU A 224 -177.70 -17.42 -103.09
N HIS A 225 -176.76 -18.05 -103.77
CA HIS A 225 -176.99 -18.59 -105.12
C HIS A 225 -176.99 -20.14 -105.24
N GLY A 226 -176.67 -20.88 -104.18
CA GLY A 226 -176.53 -22.35 -104.21
C GLY A 226 -177.57 -23.13 -103.38
N VAL A 227 -178.45 -23.90 -104.03
CA VAL A 227 -179.35 -24.84 -103.34
C VAL A 227 -178.59 -26.11 -102.94
N ASN A 228 -178.44 -26.35 -101.62
CA ASN A 228 -177.74 -27.48 -100.98
C ASN A 228 -176.24 -27.58 -101.29
N ASN A 229 -175.41 -26.73 -100.66
CA ASN A 229 -173.95 -26.85 -100.72
C ASN A 229 -173.25 -26.64 -99.34
N SER A 230 -173.78 -27.24 -98.27
CA SER A 230 -173.31 -27.01 -96.89
C SER A 230 -171.88 -27.50 -96.59
N ILE A 231 -171.30 -28.33 -97.46
CA ILE A 231 -169.91 -28.78 -97.33
C ILE A 231 -168.96 -27.61 -97.64
N ALA A 232 -169.16 -26.92 -98.76
CA ALA A 232 -168.34 -25.77 -99.15
C ALA A 232 -168.41 -24.61 -98.14
N ILE A 233 -169.59 -24.39 -97.53
CA ILE A 233 -169.74 -23.40 -96.44
C ILE A 233 -168.86 -23.78 -95.24
N SER A 234 -168.88 -25.06 -94.83
CA SER A 234 -168.04 -25.55 -93.72
C SER A 234 -166.55 -25.52 -94.05
N GLU A 235 -166.15 -25.80 -95.30
CA GLU A 235 -164.75 -25.78 -95.73
C GLU A 235 -164.19 -24.34 -95.75
N ILE A 236 -164.99 -23.36 -96.19
CA ILE A 236 -164.62 -21.93 -96.15
C ILE A 236 -164.61 -21.40 -94.70
N GLU A 237 -165.59 -21.77 -93.88
CA GLU A 237 -165.63 -21.38 -92.46
C GLU A 237 -164.43 -21.98 -91.68
N ASP A 238 -164.06 -23.25 -91.92
CA ASP A 238 -162.84 -23.87 -91.36
C ASP A 238 -161.55 -23.20 -91.86
N GLU A 239 -161.45 -22.77 -93.13
CA GLU A 239 -160.31 -21.97 -93.61
C GLU A 239 -160.24 -20.60 -92.94
N MET A 240 -161.36 -19.89 -92.79
CA MET A 240 -161.41 -18.57 -92.15
C MET A 240 -161.05 -18.62 -90.66
N ASP A 241 -161.52 -19.62 -89.92
CA ASP A 241 -161.11 -19.86 -88.52
C ASP A 241 -159.62 -20.28 -88.44
N THR A 242 -159.14 -21.12 -89.37
CA THR A 242 -157.72 -21.51 -89.44
C THR A 242 -156.81 -20.31 -89.71
N ILE A 243 -157.21 -19.42 -90.63
CA ILE A 243 -156.50 -18.18 -90.97
C ILE A 243 -156.49 -17.22 -89.76
N THR A 244 -157.62 -17.03 -89.08
CA THR A 244 -157.76 -16.18 -87.88
C THR A 244 -156.94 -16.71 -86.70
N PHE A 245 -156.95 -18.02 -86.48
CA PHE A 245 -156.12 -18.69 -85.47
C PHE A 245 -154.63 -18.48 -85.74
N ASN A 246 -154.19 -18.61 -87.00
CA ASN A 246 -152.80 -18.40 -87.39
C ASN A 246 -152.36 -16.94 -87.22
N GLN A 247 -153.20 -15.96 -87.57
CA GLN A 247 -152.90 -14.54 -87.34
C GLN A 247 -152.82 -14.21 -85.84
N THR A 248 -153.79 -14.68 -85.05
CA THR A 248 -153.79 -14.52 -83.58
C THR A 248 -152.53 -15.13 -82.95
N LYS A 249 -152.09 -16.27 -83.45
CA LYS A 249 -150.85 -16.95 -83.04
C LYS A 249 -149.61 -16.14 -83.43
N HIS A 250 -149.56 -15.58 -84.64
CA HIS A 250 -148.48 -14.71 -85.10
C HIS A 250 -148.29 -13.49 -84.17
N ASP A 251 -149.39 -12.79 -83.84
CA ASP A 251 -149.30 -11.55 -83.07
C ASP A 251 -148.96 -11.80 -81.59
N ASN A 252 -149.41 -12.91 -81.00
CA ASN A 252 -148.95 -13.37 -79.69
C ASN A 252 -147.44 -13.70 -79.70
N ASN A 253 -146.93 -14.34 -80.75
CA ASN A 253 -145.50 -14.64 -80.90
C ASN A 253 -144.69 -13.34 -81.07
N LEU A 254 -145.19 -12.37 -81.83
CA LEU A 254 -144.55 -11.06 -82.01
C LEU A 254 -144.51 -10.26 -80.70
N LEU A 255 -145.56 -10.31 -79.88
CA LEU A 255 -145.60 -9.70 -78.55
C LEU A 255 -144.57 -10.34 -77.60
N TYR A 256 -144.51 -11.67 -77.55
CA TYR A 256 -143.53 -12.43 -76.77
C TYR A 256 -142.08 -12.10 -77.20
N LEU A 257 -141.82 -12.02 -78.52
CA LEU A 257 -140.51 -11.64 -79.06
C LEU A 257 -140.11 -10.21 -78.66
N ASN A 258 -141.03 -9.23 -78.74
CA ASN A 258 -140.76 -7.86 -78.29
C ASN A 258 -140.45 -7.79 -76.78
N GLN A 259 -141.14 -8.58 -75.95
CA GLN A 259 -140.87 -8.65 -74.50
C GLN A 259 -139.50 -9.26 -74.19
N LYS A 260 -139.09 -10.31 -74.92
CA LYS A 260 -137.74 -10.89 -74.84
C LYS A 260 -136.66 -9.87 -75.26
N VAL A 261 -136.84 -9.17 -76.38
CA VAL A 261 -135.87 -8.16 -76.87
C VAL A 261 -135.71 -7.00 -75.89
N GLN A 262 -136.80 -6.46 -75.33
CA GLN A 262 -136.71 -5.45 -74.26
C GLN A 262 -136.01 -5.96 -72.98
N THR A 263 -136.06 -7.27 -72.72
CA THR A 263 -135.39 -7.88 -71.57
C THR A 263 -133.88 -8.01 -71.84
N LEU A 264 -133.48 -8.35 -73.06
CA LEU A 264 -132.08 -8.33 -73.49
C LEU A 264 -131.48 -6.92 -73.48
N GLN A 265 -132.22 -5.89 -73.92
CA GLN A 265 -131.83 -4.48 -73.84
C GLN A 265 -131.41 -4.09 -72.42
N ARG A 266 -132.33 -4.19 -71.44
CA ARG A 266 -132.06 -3.84 -70.03
C ARG A 266 -130.90 -4.63 -69.41
N ARG A 267 -130.62 -5.84 -69.92
CA ARG A 267 -129.45 -6.65 -69.54
C ARG A 267 -128.16 -6.10 -70.16
N SER A 268 -128.20 -5.66 -71.42
CA SER A 268 -127.07 -5.05 -72.12
C SER A 268 -126.65 -3.73 -71.48
N ASP A 269 -127.59 -2.82 -71.21
CA ASP A 269 -127.32 -1.51 -70.61
C ASP A 269 -126.61 -1.67 -69.24
N LYS A 270 -127.00 -2.69 -68.47
CA LYS A 270 -126.37 -3.07 -67.19
C LYS A 270 -124.97 -3.69 -67.36
N LEU A 271 -124.74 -4.40 -68.46
CA LEU A 271 -123.48 -5.05 -68.80
C LEU A 271 -122.44 -4.01 -69.22
N GLU A 272 -122.86 -3.04 -70.04
CA GLU A 272 -122.08 -1.85 -70.42
C GLU A 272 -121.71 -1.01 -69.19
N SER A 273 -122.66 -0.78 -68.27
CA SER A 273 -122.39 -0.12 -66.99
C SER A 273 -121.30 -0.84 -66.17
N GLY A 274 -121.33 -2.18 -66.13
CA GLY A 274 -120.28 -2.97 -65.45
C GLY A 274 -118.91 -2.90 -66.14
N ILE A 275 -118.88 -2.84 -67.48
CA ILE A 275 -117.64 -2.68 -68.26
C ILE A 275 -117.02 -1.29 -68.02
N ILE A 276 -117.83 -0.24 -67.86
CA ILE A 276 -117.36 1.10 -67.52
C ILE A 276 -116.71 1.10 -66.13
N ASN A 277 -117.38 0.57 -65.09
CA ASN A 277 -116.79 0.43 -63.75
C ASN A 277 -115.45 -0.30 -63.77
N MET A 278 -115.38 -1.44 -64.46
CA MET A 278 -114.13 -2.20 -64.63
C MET A 278 -113.02 -1.38 -65.31
N THR A 279 -113.39 -0.50 -66.25
CA THR A 279 -112.44 0.37 -66.96
C THR A 279 -111.89 1.48 -66.05
N ASP A 280 -112.73 2.07 -65.19
CA ASP A 280 -112.31 3.05 -64.19
C ASP A 280 -111.45 2.42 -63.08
N ASP A 281 -111.75 1.20 -62.65
CA ASP A 281 -110.88 0.43 -61.74
C ASP A 281 -109.52 0.12 -62.40
N MET A 282 -109.50 -0.30 -63.67
CA MET A 282 -108.25 -0.59 -64.40
C MET A 282 -107.38 0.66 -64.67
N THR A 283 -107.97 1.80 -65.03
CA THR A 283 -107.21 3.05 -65.26
C THR A 283 -106.69 3.65 -63.96
N SER A 284 -107.43 3.49 -62.85
CA SER A 284 -106.95 3.81 -61.51
C SER A 284 -105.79 2.90 -61.07
N PHE A 285 -105.81 1.61 -61.44
CA PHE A 285 -104.73 0.68 -61.16
C PHE A 285 -103.46 1.00 -61.97
N ASP A 286 -103.59 1.25 -63.28
CA ASP A 286 -102.51 1.74 -64.15
C ASP A 286 -101.84 3.00 -63.56
N SER A 287 -102.64 3.97 -63.10
CA SER A 287 -102.15 5.18 -62.44
C SER A 287 -101.31 4.89 -61.18
N SER A 288 -101.71 3.90 -60.37
CA SER A 288 -100.93 3.47 -59.20
C SER A 288 -99.60 2.79 -59.60
N THR A 289 -99.64 1.87 -60.57
CA THR A 289 -98.42 1.18 -61.04
C THR A 289 -97.39 2.13 -61.66
N LYS A 290 -97.84 3.22 -62.30
CA LYS A 290 -96.97 4.32 -62.77
C LYS A 290 -96.35 5.11 -61.60
N GLY A 291 -97.10 5.35 -60.53
CA GLY A 291 -96.58 5.91 -59.29
C GLY A 291 -95.48 5.04 -58.67
N MET A 292 -95.72 3.73 -58.56
CA MET A 292 -94.69 2.76 -58.11
C MET A 292 -93.46 2.78 -59.03
N THR A 293 -93.64 2.81 -60.35
CA THR A 293 -92.53 2.82 -61.32
C THR A 293 -91.63 4.06 -61.17
N THR A 294 -92.22 5.22 -60.86
CA THR A 294 -91.48 6.45 -60.55
C THR A 294 -90.64 6.27 -59.29
N VAL A 295 -91.23 5.82 -58.18
CA VAL A 295 -90.51 5.65 -56.90
C VAL A 295 -89.44 4.56 -56.97
N ILE A 296 -89.68 3.46 -57.70
CA ILE A 296 -88.64 2.45 -57.97
C ILE A 296 -87.45 3.08 -58.73
N SER A 297 -87.69 4.01 -59.65
CA SER A 297 -86.64 4.72 -60.38
C SER A 297 -85.87 5.69 -59.48
N GLU A 298 -86.55 6.40 -58.59
CA GLU A 298 -85.92 7.27 -57.57
C GLU A 298 -85.07 6.46 -56.59
N MET A 299 -85.60 5.34 -56.08
CA MET A 299 -84.85 4.40 -55.22
C MET A 299 -83.62 3.81 -55.91
N GLN A 300 -83.65 3.54 -57.22
CA GLN A 300 -82.46 3.11 -57.97
C GLN A 300 -81.42 4.23 -58.07
N GLY A 301 -81.86 5.49 -58.20
CA GLY A 301 -81.01 6.68 -58.09
C GLY A 301 -80.30 6.75 -56.73
N ASP A 302 -81.07 6.73 -55.63
CA ASP A 302 -80.54 6.73 -54.26
C ASP A 302 -79.61 5.54 -54.00
N LEU A 303 -79.97 4.34 -54.45
CA LEU A 303 -79.11 3.15 -54.32
C LEU A 303 -77.77 3.33 -55.04
N SER A 304 -77.75 3.98 -56.21
CA SER A 304 -76.49 4.27 -56.93
C SER A 304 -75.61 5.29 -56.17
N LEU A 305 -76.23 6.28 -55.50
CA LEU A 305 -75.53 7.24 -54.66
C LEU A 305 -74.96 6.58 -53.39
N VAL A 306 -75.72 5.68 -52.76
CA VAL A 306 -75.28 4.88 -51.61
C VAL A 306 -74.15 3.93 -52.00
N GLN A 307 -74.24 3.26 -53.16
CA GLN A 307 -73.17 2.40 -53.68
C GLN A 307 -71.88 3.19 -53.94
N LYS A 308 -71.99 4.39 -54.53
CA LYS A 308 -70.84 5.27 -54.74
C LYS A 308 -70.22 5.74 -53.42
N SER A 309 -71.03 6.22 -52.48
CA SER A 309 -70.56 6.63 -51.15
C SER A 309 -69.93 5.47 -50.37
N SER A 310 -70.42 4.23 -50.56
CA SER A 310 -69.81 3.03 -50.01
C SER A 310 -68.45 2.68 -50.62
N ALA A 311 -68.23 2.98 -51.91
CA ALA A 311 -66.92 2.82 -52.55
C ALA A 311 -65.92 3.88 -52.06
N ASP A 312 -66.36 5.14 -51.97
CA ASP A 312 -65.56 6.25 -51.42
C ASP A 312 -65.15 5.97 -49.95
N LEU A 313 -66.08 5.46 -49.13
CA LEU A 313 -65.80 4.97 -47.77
C LEU A 313 -64.81 3.80 -47.76
N GLY A 314 -64.91 2.87 -48.71
CA GLY A 314 -63.98 1.75 -48.85
C GLY A 314 -62.54 2.20 -49.11
N GLU A 315 -62.34 3.19 -49.99
CA GLU A 315 -61.01 3.77 -50.24
C GLU A 315 -60.47 4.52 -49.01
N ILE A 316 -61.31 5.28 -48.31
CA ILE A 316 -60.95 5.95 -47.05
C ILE A 316 -60.52 4.93 -45.98
N VAL A 317 -61.26 3.83 -45.82
CA VAL A 317 -60.92 2.76 -44.86
C VAL A 317 -59.62 2.05 -45.22
N LEU A 318 -59.38 1.73 -46.49
CA LEU A 318 -58.11 1.16 -46.95
C LEU A 318 -56.93 2.10 -46.67
N ARG A 319 -57.11 3.40 -46.92
CA ARG A 319 -56.08 4.41 -46.68
C ARG A 319 -55.77 4.57 -45.18
N LEU A 320 -56.79 4.69 -44.35
CA LEU A 320 -56.64 4.72 -42.88
C LEU A 320 -56.02 3.43 -42.33
N THR A 321 -56.27 2.27 -42.96
CA THR A 321 -55.65 0.99 -42.57
C THR A 321 -54.15 0.98 -42.89
N ASN A 322 -53.74 1.51 -44.04
CA ASN A 322 -52.33 1.67 -44.40
C ASN A 322 -51.61 2.67 -43.50
N ASP A 323 -52.24 3.83 -43.23
CA ASP A 323 -51.71 4.83 -42.29
C ASP A 323 -51.57 4.24 -40.87
N MET A 324 -52.52 3.39 -40.44
CA MET A 324 -52.47 2.69 -39.16
C MET A 324 -51.36 1.63 -39.10
N MET A 325 -51.12 0.86 -40.17
CA MET A 325 -49.96 -0.05 -40.24
C MET A 325 -48.63 0.70 -40.19
N PHE A 326 -48.52 1.86 -40.84
CA PHE A 326 -47.32 2.70 -40.78
C PHE A 326 -47.09 3.26 -39.37
N LEU A 327 -48.15 3.74 -38.70
CA LEU A 327 -48.10 4.17 -37.30
C LEU A 327 -47.75 3.02 -36.35
N GLN A 328 -48.30 1.80 -36.54
CA GLN A 328 -47.93 0.62 -35.78
C GLN A 328 -46.44 0.28 -35.96
N THR A 329 -45.94 0.30 -37.20
CA THR A 329 -44.53 0.04 -37.50
C THR A 329 -43.61 1.04 -36.79
N ASN A 330 -43.94 2.33 -36.83
CA ASN A 330 -43.21 3.38 -36.11
C ASN A 330 -43.34 3.26 -34.58
N THR A 331 -44.45 2.72 -34.08
CA THR A 331 -44.64 2.46 -32.63
C THR A 331 -43.76 1.30 -32.16
N VAL A 332 -43.56 0.27 -32.99
CA VAL A 332 -42.62 -0.83 -32.71
C VAL A 332 -41.18 -0.31 -32.68
N THR A 333 -40.74 0.45 -33.69
CA THR A 333 -39.36 0.98 -33.71
C THR A 333 -39.11 2.02 -32.59
N LEU A 334 -40.12 2.77 -32.18
CA LEU A 334 -40.06 3.59 -30.95
C LEU A 334 -39.95 2.72 -29.69
N THR A 335 -40.61 1.56 -29.62
CA THR A 335 -40.50 0.63 -28.49
C THR A 335 -39.11 -0.03 -28.43
N ASP A 336 -38.56 -0.43 -29.58
CA ASP A 336 -37.20 -1.00 -29.68
C ASP A 336 -36.12 0.03 -29.30
N THR A 337 -36.30 1.30 -29.69
CA THR A 337 -35.37 2.37 -29.30
C THR A 337 -35.53 2.78 -27.83
N ILE A 338 -36.75 2.80 -27.28
CA ILE A 338 -36.97 3.03 -25.84
C ILE A 338 -36.32 1.92 -25.01
N THR A 339 -36.53 0.64 -25.34
CA THR A 339 -35.91 -0.48 -24.61
C THR A 339 -34.39 -0.51 -24.75
N GLY A 340 -33.84 -0.08 -25.90
CA GLY A 340 -32.41 0.19 -26.05
C GLY A 340 -31.90 1.30 -25.12
N VAL A 341 -32.65 2.38 -24.96
CA VAL A 341 -32.35 3.46 -24.00
C VAL A 341 -32.47 2.97 -22.55
N GLU A 342 -33.49 2.19 -22.19
CA GLU A 342 -33.62 1.59 -20.85
C GLU A 342 -32.45 0.67 -20.50
N SER A 343 -31.95 -0.11 -21.47
CA SER A 343 -30.73 -0.92 -21.32
C SER A 343 -29.49 -0.04 -21.06
N ASN A 344 -29.36 1.09 -21.77
CA ASN A 344 -28.26 2.03 -21.58
C ASN A 344 -28.35 2.80 -20.26
N VAL A 345 -29.56 3.17 -19.81
CA VAL A 345 -29.79 3.74 -18.47
C VAL A 345 -29.38 2.72 -17.41
N THR A 346 -29.77 1.45 -17.56
CA THR A 346 -29.43 0.37 -16.61
C THR A 346 -27.91 0.14 -16.51
N SER A 347 -27.17 0.19 -17.63
CA SER A 347 -25.70 0.06 -17.60
C SER A 347 -25.03 1.28 -16.95
N LEU A 348 -25.49 2.50 -17.25
CA LEU A 348 -25.04 3.73 -16.58
C LEU A 348 -25.36 3.72 -15.08
N GLN A 349 -26.47 3.12 -14.66
CA GLN A 349 -26.83 2.94 -13.26
C GLN A 349 -25.81 2.03 -12.54
N LEU A 350 -25.46 0.88 -13.14
CA LEU A 350 -24.46 -0.05 -12.61
C LEU A 350 -23.04 0.57 -12.55
N ASP A 351 -22.67 1.38 -13.54
CA ASP A 351 -21.39 2.11 -13.51
C ASP A 351 -21.42 3.27 -12.50
N SER A 352 -22.57 3.89 -12.24
CA SER A 352 -22.75 4.84 -11.13
C SER A 352 -22.54 4.17 -9.77
N GLU A 353 -23.11 2.98 -9.55
CA GLU A 353 -22.92 2.20 -8.32
C GLU A 353 -21.45 1.79 -8.12
N ARG A 354 -20.75 1.36 -9.20
CA ARG A 354 -19.31 1.05 -9.18
C ARG A 354 -18.46 2.28 -8.85
N HIS A 355 -18.81 3.46 -9.38
CA HIS A 355 -18.15 4.71 -9.02
C HIS A 355 -18.38 5.10 -7.56
N ASP A 356 -19.57 4.83 -7.03
CA ASP A 356 -19.94 5.13 -5.65
C ASP A 356 -19.23 4.21 -4.64
N ASP A 357 -19.07 2.93 -4.94
CA ASP A 357 -18.19 2.00 -4.19
C ASP A 357 -16.72 2.40 -4.29
N SER A 358 -16.27 2.82 -5.48
CA SER A 358 -14.91 3.35 -5.66
C SER A 358 -14.69 4.61 -4.81
N LEU A 359 -15.69 5.50 -4.73
CA LEU A 359 -15.66 6.69 -3.90
C LEU A 359 -15.68 6.36 -2.39
N ARG A 360 -16.40 5.32 -1.95
CA ARG A 360 -16.33 4.81 -0.57
C ARG A 360 -14.93 4.28 -0.23
N ASN A 361 -14.29 3.57 -1.16
CA ASN A 361 -12.93 3.08 -0.98
C ASN A 361 -11.89 4.22 -0.97
N ILE A 362 -12.04 5.24 -1.84
CA ILE A 362 -11.23 6.46 -1.79
C ILE A 362 -11.40 7.18 -0.45
N LYS A 363 -12.64 7.33 0.06
CA LYS A 363 -12.92 7.93 1.39
C LYS A 363 -12.23 7.15 2.53
N ARG A 364 -12.23 5.81 2.50
CA ARG A 364 -11.45 4.99 3.45
C ARG A 364 -9.95 5.27 3.35
N ASN A 365 -9.41 5.27 2.14
CA ASN A 365 -7.97 5.50 1.92
C ASN A 365 -7.54 6.91 2.40
N VAL A 366 -8.38 7.93 2.19
CA VAL A 366 -8.15 9.29 2.72
C VAL A 366 -8.16 9.31 4.26
N SER A 367 -9.05 8.55 4.91
CA SER A 367 -9.03 8.39 6.38
C SER A 367 -7.73 7.75 6.86
N ILE A 368 -7.30 6.64 6.24
CA ILE A 368 -6.06 5.94 6.59
C ILE A 368 -4.84 6.85 6.40
N ILE A 369 -4.80 7.63 5.30
CA ILE A 369 -3.75 8.63 5.07
C ILE A 369 -3.77 9.73 6.15
N LYS A 370 -4.95 10.14 6.63
CA LYS A 370 -5.08 11.10 7.73
C LYS A 370 -4.57 10.54 9.06
N ASP A 371 -4.85 9.28 9.36
CA ASP A 371 -4.34 8.62 10.56
C ASP A 371 -2.81 8.44 10.51
N VAL A 372 -2.26 8.09 9.34
CA VAL A 372 -0.80 8.05 9.10
C VAL A 372 -0.16 9.44 9.22
N GLN A 373 -0.80 10.50 8.72
CA GLN A 373 -0.33 11.88 8.93
C GLN A 373 -0.24 12.20 10.43
N ASN A 374 -1.30 11.93 11.19
CA ASN A 374 -1.36 12.21 12.63
C ASN A 374 -0.25 11.45 13.40
N ALA A 375 0.05 10.20 13.00
CA ALA A 375 1.15 9.41 13.57
C ALA A 375 2.52 10.03 13.26
N ILE A 376 2.77 10.43 12.01
CA ILE A 376 4.02 11.09 11.59
C ILE A 376 4.22 12.42 12.32
N GLU A 377 3.16 13.22 12.50
CA GLU A 377 3.22 14.47 13.29
C GLU A 377 3.57 14.19 14.77
N SER A 378 3.05 13.11 15.36
CA SER A 378 3.40 12.66 16.71
C SER A 378 4.88 12.28 16.82
N ASP A 379 5.42 11.54 15.85
CA ASP A 379 6.83 11.13 15.85
C ASP A 379 7.79 12.30 15.57
N ILE A 380 7.42 13.23 14.69
CA ILE A 380 8.15 14.49 14.50
C ILE A 380 8.19 15.29 15.81
N PHE A 381 7.10 15.33 16.59
CA PHE A 381 7.08 16.01 17.88
C PHE A 381 7.99 15.34 18.92
N LYS A 382 7.99 13.99 19.01
CA LYS A 382 8.92 13.23 19.86
C LYS A 382 10.38 13.49 19.46
N MET A 383 10.67 13.46 18.15
CA MET A 383 12.00 13.68 17.58
C MET A 383 12.51 15.11 17.86
N ARG A 384 11.64 16.12 17.75
CA ARG A 384 11.96 17.51 18.14
C ARG A 384 12.32 17.63 19.63
N LYS A 385 11.58 16.96 20.53
CA LYS A 385 11.94 16.93 21.97
C LYS A 385 13.29 16.25 22.22
N TYR A 386 13.58 15.15 21.53
CA TYR A 386 14.88 14.48 21.63
C TYR A 386 16.04 15.37 21.15
N LEU A 387 15.88 16.06 20.02
CA LEU A 387 16.88 16.99 19.50
C LEU A 387 17.13 18.19 20.43
N ILE A 388 16.09 18.72 21.09
CA ILE A 388 16.25 19.74 22.14
C ILE A 388 17.08 19.19 23.30
N SER A 389 16.73 18.01 23.84
CA SER A 389 17.50 17.39 24.93
C SER A 389 18.96 17.10 24.56
N GLN A 390 19.26 16.81 23.29
CA GLN A 390 20.65 16.64 22.81
C GLN A 390 21.38 17.97 22.67
N LYS A 391 20.70 19.04 22.23
CA LYS A 391 21.25 20.41 22.22
C LYS A 391 21.58 20.88 23.65
N ASP A 392 20.66 20.71 24.59
CA ASP A 392 20.86 21.12 25.99
C ASP A 392 22.05 20.36 26.62
N SER A 393 22.20 19.07 26.27
CA SER A 393 23.34 18.24 26.67
C SER A 393 24.66 18.70 26.02
N SER A 394 24.66 19.10 24.75
CA SER A 394 25.85 19.62 24.07
C SER A 394 26.29 20.99 24.58
N GLU A 395 25.34 21.86 24.94
CA GLU A 395 25.62 23.13 25.64
C GLU A 395 26.20 22.89 27.05
N GLY A 396 25.66 21.90 27.78
CA GLY A 396 26.26 21.42 29.04
C GLY A 396 27.70 20.92 28.87
N MET A 397 27.96 20.12 27.82
CA MET A 397 29.32 19.67 27.49
C MET A 397 30.26 20.81 27.10
N ALA A 398 29.78 21.84 26.37
CA ALA A 398 30.58 23.01 26.05
C ALA A 398 31.02 23.79 27.31
N VAL A 399 30.13 23.90 28.33
CA VAL A 399 30.48 24.50 29.63
C VAL A 399 31.51 23.64 30.38
N VAL A 400 31.44 22.31 30.31
CA VAL A 400 32.45 21.42 30.90
C VAL A 400 33.80 21.56 30.18
N ILE A 401 33.82 21.60 28.84
CA ILE A 401 35.03 21.82 28.04
C ILE A 401 35.67 23.17 28.40
N PHE A 402 34.89 24.25 28.48
CA PHE A 402 35.40 25.57 28.88
C PHE A 402 36.06 25.56 30.28
N ARG A 403 35.46 24.86 31.25
CA ARG A 403 36.06 24.67 32.58
C ARG A 403 37.36 23.86 32.53
N LEU A 404 37.42 22.79 31.73
CA LEU A 404 38.62 21.97 31.56
C LEU A 404 39.74 22.76 30.87
N THR A 405 39.43 23.56 29.86
CA THR A 405 40.40 24.46 29.19
C THR A 405 40.99 25.46 30.19
N ASN A 406 40.17 26.11 31.02
CA ASN A 406 40.66 27.05 32.03
C ASN A 406 41.54 26.37 33.10
N ASN A 407 41.19 25.14 33.50
CA ASN A 407 42.00 24.33 34.41
C ASN A 407 43.35 23.94 33.77
N LEU A 408 43.36 23.56 32.49
CA LEU A 408 44.58 23.26 31.74
C LEU A 408 45.49 24.48 31.61
N THR A 409 44.95 25.67 31.32
CA THR A 409 45.72 26.93 31.30
C THR A 409 46.34 27.21 32.67
N SER A 410 45.58 27.07 33.77
CA SER A 410 46.10 27.27 35.14
C SER A 410 47.12 26.20 35.56
N LEU A 411 47.04 24.98 35.00
CA LEU A 411 48.04 23.93 35.24
C LEU A 411 49.34 24.23 34.47
N ARG A 412 49.23 24.61 33.19
CA ARG A 412 50.36 25.05 32.36
C ARG A 412 51.10 26.24 32.98
N GLU A 413 50.37 27.22 33.50
CA GLU A 413 50.95 28.35 34.25
C GLU A 413 51.73 27.95 35.50
N LYS A 414 51.45 26.78 36.10
CA LYS A 414 52.21 26.22 37.24
C LYS A 414 53.41 25.43 36.77
N ASP A 415 53.27 24.72 35.65
CA ASP A 415 54.33 23.97 34.99
C ASP A 415 55.45 24.90 34.50
N GLU A 416 55.11 25.97 33.78
CA GLU A 416 56.06 27.02 33.34
C GLU A 416 56.76 27.71 34.54
N LYS A 417 56.10 27.80 35.71
CA LYS A 417 56.71 28.29 36.96
C LYS A 417 57.62 27.24 37.62
N LEU A 418 57.31 25.95 37.47
CA LEU A 418 58.14 24.84 37.94
C LEU A 418 59.40 24.68 37.09
N GLU A 419 59.31 24.80 35.76
CA GLU A 419 60.46 24.86 34.86
C GLU A 419 61.40 26.02 35.22
N GLN A 420 60.87 27.22 35.47
CA GLN A 420 61.66 28.37 35.93
C GLN A 420 62.32 28.14 37.29
N ALA A 421 61.70 27.36 38.19
CA ALA A 421 62.30 26.98 39.47
C ALA A 421 63.40 25.93 39.28
N LEU A 422 63.17 24.92 38.43
CA LEU A 422 64.17 23.90 38.08
C LEU A 422 65.39 24.51 37.38
N PHE A 423 65.21 25.49 36.50
CA PHE A 423 66.31 26.21 35.85
C PHE A 423 67.17 26.98 36.86
N LYS A 424 66.55 27.61 37.87
CA LYS A 424 67.28 28.26 38.98
C LYS A 424 68.02 27.25 39.84
N ILE A 425 67.41 26.11 40.17
CA ILE A 425 68.07 25.03 40.92
C ILE A 425 69.27 24.50 40.13
N TYR A 426 69.11 24.25 38.83
CA TYR A 426 70.20 23.81 37.94
C TYR A 426 71.36 24.82 37.93
N HIS A 427 71.06 26.12 37.79
CA HIS A 427 72.08 27.17 37.83
C HIS A 427 72.83 27.19 39.18
N ASN A 428 72.11 27.16 40.31
CA ASN A 428 72.71 27.12 41.64
C ASN A 428 73.58 25.86 41.84
N VAL A 429 73.16 24.70 41.33
CA VAL A 429 73.95 23.46 41.36
C VAL A 429 75.22 23.59 40.51
N THR A 430 75.15 24.23 39.33
CA THR A 430 76.37 24.48 38.53
C THR A 430 77.35 25.43 39.24
N GLN A 431 76.86 26.47 39.92
CA GLN A 431 77.69 27.38 40.72
C GLN A 431 78.34 26.66 41.91
N LEU A 432 77.56 25.91 42.70
CA LEU A 432 78.09 25.14 43.84
C LEU A 432 79.11 24.08 43.41
N ASN A 433 78.95 23.48 42.22
CA ASN A 433 79.93 22.56 41.65
C ASN A 433 81.22 23.30 41.22
N GLU A 434 81.13 24.54 40.73
CA GLU A 434 82.30 25.36 40.40
C GLU A 434 83.04 25.80 41.68
N GLU A 435 82.32 26.20 42.73
CA GLU A 435 82.87 26.44 44.08
C GLU A 435 83.54 25.18 44.67
N GLU A 436 82.93 23.98 44.53
CA GLU A 436 83.54 22.73 44.98
C GLU A 436 84.87 22.45 44.25
N ASN A 437 84.94 22.74 42.96
CA ASN A 437 86.18 22.57 42.18
C ASN A 437 87.27 23.57 42.57
N ILE A 438 86.92 24.80 42.95
CA ILE A 438 87.86 25.78 43.52
C ILE A 438 88.40 25.27 44.88
N LEU A 439 87.51 24.90 45.81
CA LEU A 439 87.88 24.36 47.12
C LEU A 439 88.72 23.08 47.01
N ARG A 440 88.40 22.20 46.06
CA ARG A 440 89.19 20.99 45.72
C ARG A 440 90.59 21.34 45.19
N GLY A 441 90.75 22.48 44.53
CA GLY A 441 92.04 23.08 44.17
C GLY A 441 92.82 23.57 45.39
N GLU A 442 92.18 24.33 46.28
CA GLU A 442 92.81 24.83 47.52
C GLU A 442 93.25 23.68 48.44
N VAL A 443 92.43 22.64 48.59
CA VAL A 443 92.77 21.42 49.35
C VAL A 443 93.96 20.68 48.72
N ARG A 444 94.12 20.69 47.39
CA ARG A 444 95.31 20.15 46.72
C ARG A 444 96.56 20.96 47.10
N ASN A 445 96.49 22.29 46.99
CA ASN A 445 97.61 23.18 47.33
C ASN A 445 97.99 23.06 48.81
N LEU A 446 97.02 22.95 49.71
CA LEU A 446 97.24 22.68 51.14
C LEU A 446 97.93 21.33 51.36
N LYS A 447 97.55 20.27 50.63
CA LYS A 447 98.19 18.96 50.73
C LYS A 447 99.64 18.97 50.23
N GLU A 448 99.93 19.71 49.16
CA GLU A 448 101.29 19.91 48.66
C GLU A 448 102.16 20.69 49.67
N ASN A 449 101.62 21.77 50.26
CA ASN A 449 102.27 22.52 51.33
C ASN A 449 102.56 21.66 52.58
N VAL A 450 101.59 20.84 53.02
CA VAL A 450 101.77 19.89 54.14
C VAL A 450 102.84 18.84 53.80
N THR A 451 102.91 18.38 52.55
CA THR A 451 103.95 17.43 52.12
C THR A 451 105.34 18.06 52.20
N SER A 452 105.52 19.29 51.69
CA SER A 452 106.79 20.02 51.78
C SER A 452 107.19 20.36 53.23
N LEU A 453 106.21 20.63 54.11
CA LEU A 453 106.45 20.77 55.55
C LEU A 453 106.88 19.45 56.19
N SER A 454 106.30 18.32 55.79
CA SER A 454 106.70 16.99 56.27
C SER A 454 108.12 16.62 55.83
N GLU A 455 108.54 17.00 54.63
CA GLU A 455 109.93 16.81 54.16
C GLU A 455 110.92 17.71 54.92
N LYS A 456 110.54 18.95 55.24
CA LYS A 456 111.34 19.85 56.07
C LYS A 456 111.48 19.35 57.51
N ASN A 457 110.41 18.79 58.09
CA ASN A 457 110.47 18.15 59.40
C ASN A 457 111.40 16.93 59.37
N ARG A 458 111.25 16.04 58.38
CA ARG A 458 112.13 14.86 58.23
C ARG A 458 113.61 15.25 58.10
N ASN A 459 113.93 16.25 57.28
CA ASN A 459 115.28 16.81 57.14
C ASN A 459 115.78 17.49 58.43
N THR A 460 114.89 17.85 59.35
CA THR A 460 115.23 18.35 60.69
C THR A 460 115.48 17.17 61.65
N ASP A 461 114.65 16.12 61.60
CA ASP A 461 114.85 14.87 62.34
C ASP A 461 116.18 14.20 61.96
N ASP A 462 116.49 14.10 60.66
CA ASP A 462 117.77 13.59 60.13
C ASP A 462 118.98 14.37 60.70
N LYS A 463 118.83 15.68 60.94
CA LYS A 463 119.86 16.52 61.59
C LYS A 463 119.93 16.28 63.10
N VAL A 464 118.80 16.09 63.77
CA VAL A 464 118.74 15.77 65.21
C VAL A 464 119.39 14.41 65.47
N ASP A 465 119.16 13.42 64.62
CA ASP A 465 119.86 12.13 64.66
C ASP A 465 121.36 12.29 64.41
N HIS A 466 121.79 13.07 63.41
CA HIS A 466 123.20 13.33 63.17
C HIS A 466 123.89 14.05 64.35
N ILE A 467 123.21 14.99 65.01
CA ILE A 467 123.69 15.65 66.23
C ILE A 467 123.75 14.65 67.40
N SER A 468 122.76 13.77 67.53
CA SER A 468 122.71 12.74 68.58
C SER A 468 123.83 11.70 68.42
N GLN A 469 124.13 11.28 67.19
CA GLN A 469 125.28 10.42 66.88
C GLN A 469 126.62 11.12 67.17
N LYS A 470 126.75 12.41 66.87
CA LYS A 470 127.91 13.21 67.28
C LYS A 470 128.03 13.29 68.80
N LEU A 471 126.95 13.54 69.54
CA LEU A 471 126.95 13.58 71.00
C LEU A 471 127.36 12.24 71.61
N LEU A 472 126.89 11.11 71.05
CA LEU A 472 127.33 9.76 71.41
C LEU A 472 128.82 9.53 71.15
N SER A 473 129.38 10.07 70.06
CA SER A 473 130.83 9.97 69.79
C SER A 473 131.66 10.78 70.79
N VAL A 474 131.21 11.99 71.16
CA VAL A 474 131.85 12.83 72.19
C VAL A 474 131.75 12.16 73.57
N TYR A 475 130.61 11.57 73.92
CA TYR A 475 130.44 10.86 75.18
C TYR A 475 131.37 9.64 75.29
N ARG A 476 131.50 8.84 74.23
CA ARG A 476 132.50 7.75 74.16
C ARG A 476 133.93 8.26 74.32
N GLN A 477 134.25 9.43 73.75
CA GLN A 477 135.57 10.02 73.86
C GLN A 477 135.85 10.60 75.26
N SER A 478 134.82 11.11 75.96
CA SER A 478 134.93 11.48 77.38
C SER A 478 135.23 10.25 78.24
N ASN A 479 134.46 9.17 78.08
CA ASN A 479 134.69 7.94 78.86
C ASN A 479 136.10 7.36 78.63
N LYS A 480 136.66 7.50 77.42
CA LYS A 480 138.06 7.11 77.13
C LYS A 480 139.08 8.02 77.83
N PHE A 481 138.80 9.32 77.96
CA PHE A 481 139.60 10.21 78.81
C PHE A 481 139.50 9.85 80.29
N ASP A 482 138.33 9.42 80.78
CA ASP A 482 138.15 8.95 82.16
C ASP A 482 138.94 7.64 82.44
N GLU A 483 138.98 6.71 81.48
CA GLU A 483 139.85 5.52 81.52
C GLU A 483 141.35 5.89 81.53
N GLU A 484 141.80 6.78 80.63
CA GLU A 484 143.19 7.25 80.58
C GLU A 484 143.60 8.01 81.86
N LEU A 485 142.68 8.77 82.47
CA LEU A 485 142.89 9.46 83.74
C LEU A 485 142.98 8.47 84.92
N PHE A 486 142.22 7.37 84.89
CA PHE A 486 142.27 6.31 85.89
C PHE A 486 143.63 5.58 85.87
N ASP A 487 144.13 5.21 84.68
CA ASP A 487 145.45 4.58 84.53
C ASP A 487 146.61 5.51 84.89
N LEU A 488 146.50 6.81 84.57
CA LEU A 488 147.45 7.83 85.03
C LEU A 488 147.46 7.95 86.56
N LYS A 489 146.29 7.89 87.20
CA LYS A 489 146.14 7.94 88.66
C LYS A 489 146.72 6.70 89.35
N ASN A 490 146.53 5.51 88.78
CA ASN A 490 147.17 4.28 89.25
C ASN A 490 148.70 4.35 89.10
N SER A 491 149.19 4.90 87.99
CA SER A 491 150.62 5.10 87.74
C SER A 491 151.26 6.07 88.75
N LEU A 492 150.53 7.12 89.16
CA LEU A 492 150.99 8.06 90.19
C LEU A 492 151.13 7.38 91.57
N PHE A 493 150.21 6.48 91.93
CA PHE A 493 150.27 5.71 93.18
C PHE A 493 151.51 4.80 93.26
N VAL A 494 151.93 4.22 92.13
CA VAL A 494 153.18 3.42 92.03
C VAL A 494 154.43 4.30 92.17
N TYR A 495 154.37 5.58 91.76
CA TYR A 495 155.46 6.53 92.01
C TYR A 495 155.52 7.00 93.47
N ASP A 496 154.39 7.14 94.16
CA ASP A 496 154.35 7.46 95.60
C ASP A 496 154.96 6.35 96.46
N ASP A 497 154.59 5.08 96.20
CA ASP A 497 155.20 3.91 96.86
C ASP A 497 156.72 3.82 96.64
N ARG A 498 157.19 4.14 95.43
CA ARG A 498 158.63 4.24 95.12
C ARG A 498 159.32 5.37 95.87
N SER A 499 158.68 6.54 95.94
CA SER A 499 159.19 7.70 96.70
C SER A 499 159.35 7.36 98.18
N LYS A 500 158.36 6.68 98.76
CA LYS A 500 158.37 6.24 100.16
C LYS A 500 159.51 5.26 100.46
N LYS A 501 159.67 4.21 99.64
CA LYS A 501 160.78 3.23 99.75
C LYS A 501 162.17 3.87 99.62
N LEU A 502 162.29 4.96 98.86
CA LEU A 502 163.54 5.74 98.77
C LEU A 502 163.83 6.52 100.06
N SER A 503 162.80 7.07 100.71
CA SER A 503 162.92 7.77 102.00
C SER A 503 163.31 6.81 103.15
N ASP A 504 162.73 5.61 103.18
CA ASP A 504 163.10 4.54 104.13
C ASP A 504 164.57 4.11 103.95
N SER A 505 165.07 4.12 102.70
CA SER A 505 166.47 3.80 102.39
C SER A 505 167.44 4.91 102.82
N LEU A 506 167.02 6.18 102.69
CA LEU A 506 167.80 7.36 103.11
C LEU A 506 168.00 7.41 104.62
N THR A 507 166.94 7.22 105.40
CA THR A 507 167.04 7.12 106.87
C THR A 507 167.87 5.91 107.32
N GLY A 508 167.84 4.80 106.55
CA GLY A 508 168.76 3.68 106.75
C GLY A 508 170.25 4.05 106.60
N ILE A 509 170.59 4.91 105.63
CA ILE A 509 171.96 5.43 105.44
C ILE A 509 172.34 6.39 106.57
N GLU A 510 171.42 7.28 106.98
CA GLU A 510 171.64 8.30 108.02
C GLU A 510 172.01 7.69 109.39
N ASN A 511 171.35 6.60 109.77
CA ASN A 511 171.68 5.81 110.97
C ASN A 511 173.07 5.13 110.89
N ASN A 512 173.49 4.70 109.70
CA ASN A 512 174.83 4.14 109.51
C ASN A 512 175.92 5.22 109.65
N VAL A 513 175.67 6.44 109.17
CA VAL A 513 176.59 7.59 109.33
C VAL A 513 176.76 7.96 110.81
N THR A 514 175.67 8.03 111.59
CA THR A 514 175.77 8.26 113.05
C THR A 514 176.55 7.17 113.77
N THR A 515 176.37 5.90 113.36
CA THR A 515 177.12 4.76 113.91
C THR A 515 178.61 4.82 113.58
N ILE A 516 178.99 5.34 112.40
CA ILE A 516 180.38 5.58 112.02
C ILE A 516 180.99 6.71 112.84
N GLN A 517 180.25 7.81 113.05
CA GLN A 517 180.72 8.96 113.82
C GLN A 517 181.07 8.57 115.27
N GLN A 518 180.17 7.85 115.95
CA GLN A 518 180.40 7.36 117.32
C GLN A 518 181.65 6.47 117.46
N ARG A 519 182.02 5.74 116.40
CA ARG A 519 183.25 4.93 116.38
C ARG A 519 184.51 5.77 116.20
N PHE A 520 184.41 6.91 115.51
CA PHE A 520 185.52 7.84 115.29
C PHE A 520 185.88 8.61 116.58
N ASP A 521 184.85 9.02 117.33
CA ASP A 521 185.01 9.68 118.63
C ASP A 521 185.66 8.71 119.65
N ALA A 522 185.19 7.46 119.69
CA ALA A 522 185.77 6.41 120.53
C ALA A 522 187.24 6.08 120.18
N LEU A 523 187.59 6.09 118.88
CA LEU A 523 188.98 5.87 118.43
C LEU A 523 189.92 6.99 118.90
N SER A 524 189.42 8.23 118.93
CA SER A 524 190.19 9.40 119.36
C SER A 524 190.61 9.31 120.84
N GLY A 525 189.70 8.84 121.71
CA GLY A 525 190.01 8.63 123.14
C GLY A 525 191.04 7.53 123.43
N VAL A 526 191.27 6.60 122.49
CA VAL A 526 192.34 5.59 122.62
C VAL A 526 193.73 6.20 122.35
N ILE A 527 193.80 7.21 121.47
CA ILE A 527 195.07 7.81 121.04
C ILE A 527 195.71 8.64 122.17
N GLU A 528 194.93 9.42 122.93
CA GLU A 528 195.46 10.17 124.08
C GLU A 528 196.01 9.26 125.19
N ASN A 529 195.33 8.13 125.47
CA ASN A 529 195.79 7.16 126.46
C ASN A 529 197.09 6.45 126.03
N LEU A 530 197.29 6.22 124.72
CA LEU A 530 198.54 5.68 124.20
C LEU A 530 199.72 6.66 124.40
N MET A 531 199.51 7.96 124.20
CA MET A 531 200.55 8.97 124.45
C MET A 531 201.04 8.97 125.90
N HIS A 532 200.15 8.79 126.88
CA HIS A 532 200.54 8.79 128.30
C HIS A 532 201.32 7.52 128.71
N ASN A 533 200.99 6.36 128.11
CA ASN A 533 201.67 5.10 128.40
C ASN A 533 203.10 5.06 127.85
N VAL A 534 203.35 5.61 126.65
CA VAL A 534 204.71 5.63 126.05
C VAL A 534 205.72 6.34 126.95
N THR A 535 205.37 7.50 127.52
CA THR A 535 206.24 8.28 128.43
C THR A 535 206.54 7.56 129.76
N SER A 536 205.78 6.51 130.09
CA SER A 536 205.96 5.71 131.30
C SER A 536 206.81 4.45 131.04
N ILE A 537 206.68 3.83 129.87
CA ILE A 537 207.37 2.58 129.49
C ILE A 537 208.90 2.78 129.41
N GLU A 538 209.37 3.95 128.98
CA GLU A 538 210.82 4.26 128.92
C GLU A 538 211.52 4.27 130.30
N ARG A 539 210.77 4.33 131.42
CA ARG A 539 211.32 4.08 132.77
C ARG A 539 211.22 2.61 133.22
N GLY A 540 210.32 1.82 132.63
CA GLY A 540 210.01 0.46 133.07
C GLY A 540 211.00 -0.60 132.57
N ASN A 541 211.60 -0.39 131.38
CA ASN A 541 212.49 -1.36 130.74
C ASN A 541 213.83 -1.62 131.48
N GLY A 542 214.08 -0.96 132.61
CA GLY A 542 215.22 -1.26 133.48
C GLY A 542 215.00 -2.40 134.49
N LEU A 543 213.81 -3.04 134.52
CA LEU A 543 213.41 -3.99 135.58
C LEU A 543 212.65 -5.25 135.09
N LEU A 544 212.58 -5.54 133.79
CA LEU A 544 211.78 -6.68 133.29
C LEU A 544 212.46 -7.57 132.23
N ASP A 545 213.78 -7.54 132.12
CA ASP A 545 214.54 -8.67 131.55
C ASP A 545 214.41 -9.93 132.45
N ASP A 546 214.23 -9.75 133.76
CA ASP A 546 214.25 -10.81 134.78
C ASP A 546 213.04 -11.78 134.80
N ALA A 547 212.05 -11.66 133.90
CA ALA A 547 210.72 -12.27 134.10
C ALA A 547 210.10 -13.09 132.95
N ILE A 548 210.68 -13.14 131.73
CA ILE A 548 210.00 -13.65 130.51
C ILE A 548 210.12 -15.17 130.24
N ASP A 549 210.31 -15.99 131.28
CA ASP A 549 210.67 -17.41 131.15
C ASP A 549 209.51 -18.45 130.82
N GLN A 550 208.18 -18.12 130.62
CA GLN A 550 207.01 -19.11 130.71
C GLN A 550 205.54 -18.94 129.93
N LEU A 551 205.09 -19.64 128.76
CA LEU A 551 203.68 -20.24 128.20
C LEU A 551 202.43 -19.57 127.14
N SER A 552 201.22 -20.13 126.45
CA SER A 552 200.02 -19.58 125.36
C SER A 552 198.52 -20.26 124.64
N HIS A 553 197.50 -19.74 123.65
CA HIS A 553 195.99 -20.25 123.02
C HIS A 553 195.00 -19.95 121.55
N ASN A 554 193.54 -20.14 121.23
CA ASN A 554 192.52 -20.31 119.86
C ASN A 554 190.89 -19.67 119.48
N VAL A 555 189.66 -19.80 118.61
CA VAL A 555 188.58 -20.58 117.54
C VAL A 555 187.27 -19.88 116.53
N LYS A 556 186.14 -20.42 115.69
CA LYS A 556 184.96 -19.85 114.55
C LYS A 556 183.40 -20.50 113.94
N SER A 557 182.37 -20.02 112.95
CA SER A 557 180.87 -20.56 112.30
C SER A 557 179.77 -20.00 111.01
N LEU A 558 178.43 -20.48 110.48
CA LEU A 558 177.35 -20.18 109.17
C LEU A 558 175.62 -20.58 108.97
N GLN A 559 174.42 -20.56 108.03
CA GLN A 559 173.45 -20.15 106.67
C GLN A 559 171.74 -20.59 106.42
N LYS A 560 170.52 -20.57 105.49
CA LYS A 560 169.56 -20.22 104.11
C LYS A 560 167.82 -20.58 103.90
N GLN A 561 166.62 -20.57 102.98
CA GLN A 561 165.66 -20.19 101.60
C GLN A 561 163.95 -20.68 101.33
N LYS A 562 162.73 -20.63 100.42
CA LYS A 562 161.69 -20.15 99.14
C LYS A 562 160.02 -20.74 98.83
N GLU A 563 158.79 -20.68 97.94
CA GLU A 563 157.67 -19.98 96.85
C GLU A 563 156.13 -20.64 96.14
N SER A 564 154.96 -20.07 95.39
CA SER A 564 153.52 -20.65 94.62
C SER A 564 152.14 -19.92 93.72
N VAL A 565 150.95 -20.46 92.96
CA VAL A 565 149.60 -19.88 92.03
C VAL A 565 148.06 -20.59 91.43
N GLY A 566 146.92 -20.09 90.59
CA GLY A 566 145.40 -20.64 89.99
C GLY A 566 144.12 -20.02 88.88
N ASP A 567 142.79 -20.53 88.40
CA ASP A 567 141.56 -20.11 87.26
C ASP A 567 139.84 -20.59 87.01
N VAL A 568 138.77 -20.18 86.05
CA VAL A 568 137.10 -20.46 85.76
C VAL A 568 135.97 -20.08 84.44
N ARG A 569 134.59 -20.57 84.01
CA ARG A 569 133.44 -20.22 82.79
C ARG A 569 131.73 -20.73 82.49
N PRO A 570 130.66 -20.29 81.51
CA PRO A 570 128.99 -20.52 81.26
C PRO A 570 127.86 -20.47 79.86
N ARG A 571 126.39 -20.73 79.68
CA ARG A 571 125.21 -20.58 78.42
C ARG A 571 123.46 -20.92 78.29
N PRO A 572 122.37 -20.52 77.31
CA PRO A 572 120.70 -20.73 77.10
C PRO A 572 119.60 -20.85 75.71
N THR A 573 118.11 -20.94 75.54
CA THR A 573 116.97 -21.03 74.25
C THR A 573 115.19 -21.05 74.21
N THR A 574 114.17 -21.01 73.11
CA THR A 574 112.47 -20.90 72.92
C THR A 574 111.34 -21.24 71.60
N THR A 575 109.84 -21.24 71.47
CA THR A 575 108.68 -21.47 70.23
C THR A 575 106.91 -21.38 70.19
N GLN A 576 105.88 -21.37 69.09
CA GLN A 576 104.19 -21.34 68.95
C GLN A 576 103.08 -21.40 67.56
N VAL A 577 101.63 -21.76 67.39
CA VAL A 577 100.42 -21.55 66.20
C VAL A 577 98.72 -22.04 66.10
N ALA A 578 97.59 -21.68 65.20
CA ALA A 578 96.01 -22.21 64.90
C ALA A 578 94.74 -21.70 63.79
N LEU A 579 93.44 -22.30 63.36
CA LEU A 579 92.06 -21.81 62.48
C LEU A 579 90.60 -22.64 61.92
N PRO A 580 89.26 -22.16 61.48
CA PRO A 580 87.83 -22.84 60.89
C PRO A 580 86.45 -22.24 59.97
N ARG A 581 85.24 -22.90 59.40
CA ARG A 581 83.80 -22.39 58.65
C ARG A 581 82.39 -23.26 58.08
N ASN A 582 81.08 -22.81 57.52
CA ASN A 582 79.70 -23.53 56.90
C ASN A 582 78.27 -22.85 56.10
N ALA A 583 77.09 -23.47 55.42
CA ALA A 583 75.61 -22.97 54.81
C ALA A 583 74.33 -23.81 53.91
N ASN A 584 72.92 -23.45 53.59
CA ASN A 584 71.69 -24.11 52.64
C ASN A 584 70.05 -23.55 52.29
N THR A 585 69.01 -23.99 51.32
CA THR A 585 67.37 -23.70 51.01
C THR A 585 66.29 -24.29 49.76
N PRO A 586 64.81 -24.29 49.59
CA PRO A 586 63.84 -24.79 48.40
C PRO A 586 63.06 -23.83 47.35
N ARG A 587 62.47 -24.29 46.18
CA ARG A 587 62.06 -23.41 44.98
C ARG A 587 60.95 -23.87 43.95
N VAL A 588 60.10 -22.95 43.43
CA VAL A 588 59.17 -23.14 42.26
C VAL A 588 59.04 -21.84 41.44
N ALA A 589 59.12 -21.87 40.09
CA ALA A 589 58.92 -20.71 39.20
C ALA A 589 58.69 -21.09 37.73
N PHE A 590 57.83 -20.36 36.99
CA PHE A 590 57.57 -20.56 35.56
C PHE A 590 57.41 -19.26 34.76
N THR A 591 57.68 -19.35 33.46
CA THR A 591 57.41 -18.32 32.44
C THR A 591 56.92 -19.01 31.17
N SER A 592 55.83 -18.50 30.60
CA SER A 592 55.17 -19.04 29.40
C SER A 592 54.64 -17.92 28.51
N GLN A 593 54.60 -18.19 27.20
CA GLN A 593 54.08 -17.31 26.16
C GLN A 593 53.15 -18.07 25.22
N ILE A 594 52.38 -17.38 24.38
CA ILE A 594 51.63 -18.02 23.29
C ILE A 594 52.63 -18.32 22.15
N SER A 595 52.61 -19.52 21.57
CA SER A 595 53.45 -19.84 20.41
C SER A 595 52.85 -19.29 19.10
N LEU A 596 53.60 -19.37 17.99
CA LEU A 596 53.08 -18.96 16.68
C LEU A 596 51.94 -19.89 16.21
N GLU A 597 51.97 -21.16 16.62
CA GLU A 597 50.99 -22.19 16.25
C GLU A 597 49.82 -22.22 17.25
N GLY A 598 50.06 -21.89 18.51
CA GLY A 598 49.05 -21.71 19.57
C GLY A 598 48.27 -20.40 19.51
N ALA A 599 48.49 -19.57 18.48
CA ALA A 599 47.86 -18.27 18.33
C ALA A 599 46.32 -18.35 18.29
N MET A 600 45.68 -17.87 19.35
CA MET A 600 44.24 -18.01 19.57
C MET A 600 43.45 -17.04 18.69
N SER A 601 42.34 -17.51 18.10
CA SER A 601 41.38 -16.68 17.35
C SER A 601 39.95 -16.91 17.83
N ASP A 602 39.11 -15.88 17.71
CA ASP A 602 37.73 -15.83 18.21
C ASP A 602 37.61 -16.25 19.70
N VAL A 603 38.46 -15.64 20.55
CA VAL A 603 38.51 -15.95 21.99
C VAL A 603 37.16 -15.70 22.67
N LYS A 604 36.61 -16.73 23.32
CA LYS A 604 35.23 -16.75 23.84
C LYS A 604 35.18 -16.43 25.33
N ARG A 605 34.03 -15.93 25.80
CA ARG A 605 33.76 -15.64 27.22
C ARG A 605 34.09 -16.85 28.10
N ASN A 606 34.82 -16.63 29.20
CA ASN A 606 35.26 -17.67 30.13
C ASN A 606 36.21 -18.75 29.54
N GLN A 607 36.71 -18.61 28.31
CA GLN A 607 37.73 -19.50 27.74
C GLN A 607 39.09 -19.28 28.43
N THR A 608 39.75 -20.36 28.85
CA THR A 608 41.15 -20.31 29.33
C THR A 608 42.09 -19.83 28.23
N ILE A 609 43.00 -18.92 28.57
CA ILE A 609 44.10 -18.50 27.68
C ILE A 609 45.26 -19.47 27.93
N VAL A 610 45.68 -20.19 26.88
CA VAL A 610 46.74 -21.18 26.96
C VAL A 610 48.04 -20.55 26.44
N PHE A 611 49.09 -20.59 27.25
CA PHE A 611 50.42 -20.10 26.91
C PHE A 611 51.31 -21.33 26.70
N ASP A 612 51.22 -21.90 25.50
CA ASP A 612 51.78 -23.19 25.13
C ASP A 612 53.32 -23.21 25.02
N LEU A 613 53.94 -22.05 24.78
CA LEU A 613 55.40 -21.92 24.70
C LEU A 613 55.99 -21.67 26.10
N VAL A 614 56.51 -22.73 26.72
CA VAL A 614 57.16 -22.65 28.03
C VAL A 614 58.64 -22.25 27.91
N GLU A 615 59.02 -21.10 28.45
CA GLU A 615 60.41 -20.64 28.53
C GLU A 615 61.10 -21.14 29.81
N TYR A 616 60.35 -21.28 30.91
CA TYR A 616 60.86 -21.73 32.19
C TYR A 616 59.77 -22.43 33.01
N ASN A 617 60.09 -23.48 33.77
CA ASN A 617 59.13 -24.23 34.61
C ASN A 617 59.83 -25.03 35.73
N MET A 618 60.60 -24.34 36.56
CA MET A 618 61.23 -24.92 37.75
C MET A 618 60.15 -25.43 38.72
N GLY A 619 60.22 -26.72 39.03
CA GLY A 619 59.22 -27.43 39.84
C GLY A 619 58.09 -28.08 39.04
N GLY A 620 58.06 -27.96 37.70
CA GLY A 620 57.06 -28.62 36.84
C GLY A 620 55.62 -28.25 37.22
N ALA A 621 55.41 -26.99 37.61
CA ALA A 621 54.15 -26.52 38.20
C ALA A 621 53.19 -25.94 37.16
N TYR A 622 53.68 -25.56 35.97
CA TYR A 622 52.84 -25.11 34.86
C TYR A 622 52.64 -26.21 33.81
N ASP A 623 51.41 -26.36 33.32
CA ASP A 623 51.01 -27.26 32.23
C ASP A 623 50.61 -26.46 30.99
N PRO A 624 51.43 -26.47 29.92
CA PRO A 624 51.13 -25.74 28.68
C PRO A 624 49.99 -26.36 27.85
N THR A 625 49.54 -27.57 28.14
CA THR A 625 48.42 -28.20 27.41
C THR A 625 47.06 -27.72 27.94
N THR A 626 46.97 -27.40 29.23
CA THR A 626 45.75 -26.87 29.86
C THR A 626 45.80 -25.37 30.15
N GLY A 627 46.98 -24.74 30.06
CA GLY A 627 47.20 -23.33 30.36
C GLY A 627 47.28 -23.00 31.85
N LYS A 628 47.43 -24.02 32.72
CA LYS A 628 47.29 -23.91 34.18
C LYS A 628 48.60 -24.06 34.94
N PHE A 629 48.77 -23.24 35.97
CA PHE A 629 49.69 -23.50 37.07
C PHE A 629 49.00 -24.34 38.15
N LYS A 630 49.75 -25.17 38.88
CA LYS A 630 49.31 -25.90 40.07
C LYS A 630 50.35 -25.81 41.19
N ALA A 631 49.93 -25.38 42.38
CA ALA A 631 50.83 -25.21 43.52
C ALA A 631 51.40 -26.56 44.01
N GLN A 632 52.72 -26.72 43.90
CA GLN A 632 53.41 -27.95 44.32
C GLN A 632 53.71 -28.00 45.82
N VAL A 633 53.65 -26.85 46.51
CA VAL A 633 53.75 -26.68 47.97
C VAL A 633 52.79 -25.57 48.40
N SER A 634 52.43 -25.50 49.68
CA SER A 634 51.75 -24.32 50.23
C SER A 634 52.75 -23.17 50.41
N GLY A 635 52.28 -21.94 50.23
CA GLY A 635 53.12 -20.75 50.39
C GLY A 635 52.58 -19.52 49.66
N THR A 636 53.36 -18.44 49.72
CA THR A 636 53.04 -17.18 49.03
C THR A 636 53.66 -17.17 47.64
N TYR A 637 52.80 -17.08 46.63
CA TYR A 637 53.16 -17.02 45.22
C TYR A 637 52.93 -15.61 44.63
N VAL A 638 53.78 -15.23 43.68
CA VAL A 638 53.57 -14.07 42.82
C VAL A 638 53.23 -14.57 41.43
N PHE A 639 52.15 -14.08 40.82
CA PHE A 639 51.81 -14.33 39.43
C PHE A 639 51.70 -13.00 38.67
N PHE A 640 52.15 -12.99 37.43
CA PHE A 640 51.98 -11.86 36.52
C PHE A 640 51.60 -12.37 35.14
N PHE A 641 50.66 -11.67 34.50
CA PHE A 641 50.24 -11.96 33.14
C PHE A 641 50.14 -10.68 32.33
N ASN A 642 50.26 -10.84 31.02
CA ASN A 642 50.25 -9.78 30.04
C ASN A 642 49.45 -10.24 28.81
N ILE A 643 48.43 -9.47 28.44
CA ILE A 643 47.62 -9.67 27.24
C ILE A 643 47.75 -8.47 26.31
N LEU A 644 48.29 -8.67 25.11
CA LEU A 644 48.32 -7.66 24.05
C LEU A 644 47.26 -7.99 22.99
N THR A 645 46.30 -7.09 22.78
CA THR A 645 45.38 -7.14 21.64
C THR A 645 45.75 -6.14 20.55
N ARG A 646 45.47 -6.51 19.30
CA ARG A 646 45.63 -5.64 18.11
C ARG A 646 44.72 -4.39 18.16
N PRO A 647 44.95 -3.37 17.32
CA PRO A 647 44.06 -2.22 17.23
C PRO A 647 42.60 -2.62 16.97
N HIS A 648 41.68 -1.78 17.45
CA HIS A 648 40.22 -2.00 17.54
C HIS A 648 39.77 -3.18 18.44
N MET A 649 40.67 -4.08 18.84
CA MET A 649 40.34 -5.25 19.67
C MET A 649 40.57 -4.97 21.15
N ARG A 650 39.68 -5.49 22.00
CA ARG A 650 39.82 -5.49 23.47
C ARG A 650 39.53 -6.88 24.02
N LEU A 651 40.28 -7.28 25.03
CA LEU A 651 40.00 -8.47 25.82
C LEU A 651 40.10 -8.11 27.30
N GLY A 652 39.02 -8.38 28.03
CA GLY A 652 39.10 -8.50 29.49
C GLY A 652 39.56 -9.91 29.83
N VAL A 653 40.48 -10.04 30.78
CA VAL A 653 40.89 -11.33 31.34
C VAL A 653 40.83 -11.33 32.87
N ASP A 654 40.59 -12.51 33.41
CA ASP A 654 40.66 -12.84 34.83
C ASP A 654 41.88 -13.73 35.07
N LEU A 655 42.72 -13.41 36.06
CA LEU A 655 43.47 -14.46 36.77
C LEU A 655 42.54 -15.12 37.80
N THR A 656 42.62 -16.45 37.84
CA THR A 656 41.66 -17.30 38.53
C THR A 656 42.36 -18.33 39.38
N ILE A 657 41.75 -18.68 40.51
CA ILE A 657 42.24 -19.68 41.47
C ILE A 657 41.10 -20.66 41.71
N ASN A 658 41.31 -21.94 41.44
CA ASN A 658 40.29 -23.01 41.49
C ASN A 658 38.97 -22.64 40.76
N GLY A 659 39.06 -21.83 39.71
CA GLY A 659 37.91 -21.37 38.90
C GLY A 659 37.22 -20.09 39.38
N GLU A 660 37.49 -19.60 40.58
CA GLU A 660 37.07 -18.26 41.04
C GLU A 660 37.97 -17.16 40.46
N THR A 661 37.42 -16.00 40.12
CA THR A 661 38.22 -14.82 39.75
C THR A 661 38.71 -14.15 41.04
N ARG A 662 40.02 -13.91 41.18
CA ARG A 662 40.60 -13.38 42.43
C ARG A 662 41.46 -12.13 42.16
N SER A 663 40.80 -10.97 42.28
CA SER A 663 41.36 -9.60 42.37
C SER A 663 42.33 -9.08 41.28
N ALA A 664 42.81 -9.93 40.37
CA ALA A 664 43.66 -9.54 39.25
C ALA A 664 42.95 -9.76 37.91
N CYS A 665 42.00 -8.87 37.61
CA CYS A 665 41.48 -8.69 36.25
C CYS A 665 42.37 -7.69 35.49
N ALA A 666 42.51 -7.85 34.18
CA ALA A 666 43.05 -6.80 33.31
C ALA A 666 42.16 -6.62 32.08
N TYR A 667 42.26 -5.46 31.44
CA TYR A 667 41.58 -5.16 30.19
C TYR A 667 42.56 -4.52 29.23
N SER A 668 42.79 -5.13 28.06
CA SER A 668 43.38 -4.40 26.95
C SER A 668 42.34 -3.42 26.38
N GLY A 669 42.77 -2.19 26.10
CA GLY A 669 41.92 -1.15 25.53
C GLY A 669 41.62 -1.38 24.05
N ALA A 670 40.47 -0.90 23.57
CA ALA A 670 40.13 -0.90 22.14
C ALA A 670 40.61 0.39 21.46
N ASP A 671 41.92 0.68 21.52
CA ASP A 671 42.49 1.82 20.79
C ASP A 671 42.42 1.54 19.26
N PRO A 672 42.00 2.50 18.42
CA PRO A 672 41.84 2.26 16.99
C PRO A 672 43.14 2.21 16.20
N ASN A 673 44.27 2.69 16.74
CA ASN A 673 45.53 2.82 16.02
C ASN A 673 46.65 1.93 16.59
N PHE A 674 46.63 1.68 17.89
CA PHE A 674 47.71 1.00 18.61
C PHE A 674 47.27 -0.35 19.20
N SER A 675 48.21 -1.30 19.31
CA SER A 675 47.96 -2.53 20.06
C SER A 675 48.05 -2.21 21.56
N VAL A 676 47.02 -2.55 22.33
CA VAL A 676 46.92 -2.17 23.74
C VAL A 676 47.18 -3.35 24.65
N ASN A 677 47.93 -3.08 25.72
CA ASN A 677 48.32 -4.03 26.74
C ASN A 677 47.32 -4.02 27.91
N GLY A 678 46.88 -5.21 28.34
CA GLY A 678 46.23 -5.45 29.62
C GLY A 678 47.06 -6.42 30.45
N SER A 679 47.89 -5.90 31.36
CA SER A 679 48.69 -6.68 32.31
C SER A 679 48.17 -6.51 33.75
N ASN A 680 48.36 -7.53 34.59
CA ASN A 680 48.19 -7.41 36.04
C ASN A 680 49.09 -8.42 36.78
N MET A 681 49.32 -8.15 38.07
CA MET A 681 50.13 -8.97 38.98
C MET A 681 49.35 -9.20 40.28
N VAL A 682 49.40 -10.42 40.81
CA VAL A 682 48.87 -10.76 42.13
C VAL A 682 49.93 -11.41 43.00
N VAL A 683 49.95 -11.05 44.28
CA VAL A 683 50.64 -11.81 45.33
C VAL A 683 49.55 -12.51 46.12
N VAL A 684 49.61 -13.84 46.21
CA VAL A 684 48.54 -14.65 46.80
C VAL A 684 49.10 -15.88 47.50
N HIS A 685 48.52 -16.23 48.65
CA HIS A 685 48.78 -17.50 49.30
C HIS A 685 48.02 -18.62 48.58
N LEU A 686 48.70 -19.72 48.30
CA LEU A 686 48.10 -20.94 47.74
C LEU A 686 48.39 -22.12 48.68
N ASN A 687 47.45 -23.06 48.72
CA ASN A 687 47.66 -24.38 49.30
C ASN A 687 48.23 -25.32 48.24
N GLN A 688 49.00 -26.32 48.66
CA GLN A 688 49.40 -27.41 47.77
C GLN A 688 48.18 -28.03 47.06
N GLY A 689 48.22 -28.04 45.73
CA GLY A 689 47.16 -28.54 44.86
C GLY A 689 46.27 -27.48 44.22
N ASP A 690 46.28 -26.22 44.70
CA ASP A 690 45.49 -25.12 44.13
C ASP A 690 45.93 -24.82 42.68
N GLU A 691 44.95 -24.67 41.77
CA GLU A 691 45.18 -24.38 40.35
C GLU A 691 44.98 -22.89 40.03
N VAL A 692 45.93 -22.29 39.30
CA VAL A 692 45.90 -20.87 38.90
C VAL A 692 46.01 -20.72 37.39
N TRP A 693 45.11 -19.98 36.76
CA TRP A 693 45.16 -19.73 35.31
C TRP A 693 44.46 -18.44 34.87
N VAL A 694 44.80 -17.98 33.67
CA VAL A 694 44.18 -16.81 33.03
C VAL A 694 43.04 -17.25 32.11
N ARG A 695 41.92 -16.53 32.11
CA ARG A 695 40.80 -16.73 31.17
C ARG A 695 40.24 -15.42 30.65
N ALA A 696 39.51 -15.45 29.54
CA ALA A 696 38.64 -14.35 29.13
C ALA A 696 37.56 -14.05 30.20
N HIS A 697 37.33 -12.77 30.50
CA HIS A 697 36.53 -12.28 31.63
C HIS A 697 35.11 -12.87 31.66
N LYS A 698 34.65 -13.30 32.83
CA LYS A 698 33.37 -14.03 32.97
C LYS A 698 32.11 -13.24 32.56
N SER A 699 32.05 -11.93 32.81
CA SER A 699 30.80 -11.15 32.70
C SER A 699 30.50 -10.50 31.35
N ARG A 700 31.41 -10.61 30.36
CA ARG A 700 31.27 -9.92 29.07
C ARG A 700 31.87 -10.75 27.95
N ASP A 701 31.14 -10.90 26.86
CA ASP A 701 31.69 -11.49 25.64
C ASP A 701 32.76 -10.57 25.03
N PRO A 702 33.93 -11.12 24.65
CA PRO A 702 34.89 -10.41 23.81
C PRO A 702 34.25 -10.02 22.47
N PRO A 703 34.71 -8.95 21.80
CA PRO A 703 34.35 -8.69 20.41
C PRO A 703 34.61 -9.93 19.51
N PRO A 704 33.75 -10.22 18.52
CA PRO A 704 33.99 -11.30 17.57
C PRO A 704 35.34 -11.15 16.87
N GLY A 705 36.08 -12.25 16.70
CA GLY A 705 37.38 -12.23 16.03
C GLY A 705 38.54 -11.61 16.82
N VAL A 706 38.42 -11.44 18.15
CA VAL A 706 39.59 -11.18 19.01
C VAL A 706 40.64 -12.28 18.79
N MET A 707 41.87 -11.86 18.51
CA MET A 707 43.02 -12.71 18.23
C MET A 707 44.15 -12.39 19.21
N LEU A 708 44.75 -13.43 19.80
CA LEU A 708 45.97 -13.35 20.61
C LEU A 708 47.11 -14.03 19.86
N SER A 709 48.09 -13.24 19.43
CA SER A 709 49.30 -13.71 18.76
C SER A 709 50.43 -13.99 19.75
N SER A 710 51.43 -14.76 19.32
CA SER A 710 52.69 -14.96 20.05
C SER A 710 53.41 -13.68 20.49
N PHE A 711 53.24 -12.58 19.76
CA PHE A 711 53.87 -11.32 20.14
C PHE A 711 53.26 -10.74 21.44
N ALA A 712 54.09 -10.71 22.49
CA ALA A 712 53.84 -10.04 23.77
C ALA A 712 52.56 -10.46 24.52
N ASN A 713 52.18 -11.74 24.42
CA ASN A 713 51.20 -12.37 25.31
C ASN A 713 51.91 -13.41 26.20
N SER A 714 51.91 -13.21 27.53
CA SER A 714 52.66 -14.06 28.47
C SER A 714 51.98 -14.26 29.83
N PHE A 715 52.31 -15.37 30.49
CA PHE A 715 51.90 -15.69 31.85
C PHE A 715 53.06 -16.35 32.60
N ALA A 716 53.30 -15.93 33.84
CA ALA A 716 54.44 -16.33 34.63
C ALA A 716 54.14 -16.21 36.13
N GLY A 717 54.99 -16.82 36.96
CA GLY A 717 54.87 -16.73 38.41
C GLY A 717 55.88 -17.58 39.16
N PHE A 718 56.04 -17.30 40.45
CA PHE A 718 57.03 -17.95 41.30
C PHE A 718 56.62 -17.98 42.77
N LEU A 719 57.17 -18.95 43.51
CA LEU A 719 57.10 -19.02 44.96
C LEU A 719 58.01 -17.95 45.57
N LEU A 720 57.45 -17.01 46.33
CA LEU A 720 58.20 -15.98 47.05
C LEU A 720 58.81 -16.54 48.34
N TYR A 721 58.02 -17.34 49.06
CA TYR A 721 58.43 -18.19 50.18
C TYR A 721 57.38 -19.29 50.37
N SER A 722 57.81 -20.49 50.75
CA SER A 722 56.90 -21.52 51.29
C SER A 722 56.43 -21.11 52.69
N ASP A 723 55.38 -21.77 53.15
CA ASP A 723 55.08 -21.86 54.57
C ASP A 723 56.14 -22.73 55.32
#